data_AF-A0A813LRB0-F1
#
_entry.id   AF-A0A813LRB0-F1
#
_cell.length_a   1.000
_cell.length_b   1.000
_cell.length_c   1.000
_cell.angle_alpha   90.00
_cell.angle_beta   90.00
_cell.angle_gamma   90.00
#
_symmetry.space_group_name_H-M   'P 1'
#
loop_
_entity.id
_entity.type
_entity.pdbx_description
1 polymer ?
#
loop_
_entity_poly.entity_id
_entity_poly.type
_entity_poly.pdbx_seq_one_letter_code
_entity_poly.pdbx_strand_id
1 'polypeptide(L)'
;MPPISKIPNPRYVIERRSRARSAVTAALEGYRAESDSLGAATVIIGVLGPEEKNHLLRLLTDEGDGGVRQQADVALHLAKDPTPSVKKAVASACVAVVRFRAKSNQLLGTSIGPRLWRTASGQGRLKKLGRPSVVNNRKVCQTVRDYLLQHSSYTAKRIKVAGKIVQVRNLKRSRRALWTSSAQMQKLLCLRAWYTHLGKHQSHFKKLKCRSDVCTFCHKYDKVFLPSLRTLLSQSESKMIAHQPDYWKAIQVYWNSLKLQGKTDPDDQCSLQYVRAAIKYMRRMLAARAALPVPDVAGALGARLDFHKDEADAMAALAKANVILECCEHHFSGVKRQHGFREDKVDNLEHHCVDIQLDFMENMTTPLGPEEAQDWFWATARQSITTLGFYAHYWLNGVEHRQYFHFISDILNHDSAFAVQAFGDLLLRLGLSDQHTVLHVFADCGPHFRSYEFLWCLVEVCKSKFPTVFLHFLLEHHGKGRNDGQFGLQRRWAVDYARDHVISDVSDMKGALEAGAMMTMSLDPPPAGPSYHIVVFTPAAKPKFVDKLDNSKTDLQIEYTYCLRIQRHPVPMYVAVIKDFVYSDRSTDEQKGVSIGNVVMKRQPAKEESWRVSYRKTEPEKDNLNVGVLQRRLDHQKHAKLANLAARADPEIVKLARDQRREAKRKAKYL
;
A
#
# COMPACT_ATOMS: atom_id res chain seq x y z
N MET A 1 -22.32 -22.73 36.86
CA MET A 1 -21.65 -22.92 35.56
C MET A 1 -20.67 -24.09 35.69
N PRO A 2 -20.64 -25.06 34.78
CA PRO A 2 -19.70 -26.19 34.86
C PRO A 2 -18.28 -25.73 34.46
N PRO A 3 -17.22 -26.44 34.90
CA PRO A 3 -15.85 -26.02 34.65
C PRO A 3 -15.49 -26.19 33.18
N ILE A 4 -14.90 -25.15 32.60
CA ILE A 4 -14.37 -25.15 31.23
C ILE A 4 -13.21 -26.15 31.17
N SER A 5 -13.37 -27.19 30.35
CA SER A 5 -12.35 -28.21 30.10
C SER A 5 -11.14 -27.57 29.40
N LYS A 6 -9.94 -27.93 29.87
CA LYS A 6 -8.66 -27.44 29.33
C LYS A 6 -8.54 -27.79 27.84
N ILE A 7 -8.40 -26.77 27.01
CA ILE A 7 -8.07 -26.89 25.58
C ILE A 7 -6.66 -27.50 25.47
N PRO A 8 -6.45 -28.61 24.73
CA PRO A 8 -5.14 -29.26 24.66
C PRO A 8 -4.13 -28.40 23.91
N ASN A 9 -2.90 -28.37 24.42
CA ASN A 9 -1.75 -27.65 23.89
C ASN A 9 -1.57 -27.93 22.36
N PRO A 10 -1.50 -26.91 21.50
CA PRO A 10 -1.33 -27.08 20.05
C PRO A 10 -0.10 -27.90 19.65
N ARG A 11 1.01 -27.85 20.42
CA ARG A 11 2.18 -28.71 20.21
C ARG A 11 1.82 -30.19 20.35
N TYR A 12 1.00 -30.54 21.33
CA TYR A 12 0.54 -31.91 21.56
C TYR A 12 -0.33 -32.42 20.41
N VAL A 13 -1.16 -31.55 19.81
CA VAL A 13 -2.01 -31.91 18.65
C VAL A 13 -1.18 -32.14 17.38
N ILE A 14 -0.14 -31.33 17.15
CA ILE A 14 0.74 -31.46 15.98
C ILE A 14 1.61 -32.71 16.10
N GLU A 15 2.21 -32.94 17.27
CA GLU A 15 3.07 -34.09 17.53
C GLU A 15 2.29 -35.41 17.44
N ARG A 16 1.05 -35.44 17.97
CA ARG A 16 0.13 -36.58 17.85
C ARG A 16 -0.27 -36.86 16.40
N ARG A 17 -0.46 -35.83 15.56
CA ARG A 17 -0.71 -35.99 14.11
C ARG A 17 0.50 -36.53 13.36
N SER A 18 1.71 -36.10 13.73
CA SER A 18 2.95 -36.61 13.14
C SER A 18 3.19 -38.08 13.50
N ARG A 19 3.07 -38.44 14.78
CA ARG A 19 3.18 -39.84 15.24
C ARG A 19 2.11 -40.74 14.62
N ALA A 20 0.88 -40.25 14.50
CA ALA A 20 -0.19 -40.99 13.82
C ALA A 20 0.12 -41.23 12.33
N ARG A 21 0.69 -40.25 11.63
CA ARG A 21 1.15 -40.44 10.23
C ARG A 21 2.25 -41.49 10.13
N SER A 22 3.30 -41.38 10.95
CA SER A 22 4.42 -42.35 10.92
C SER A 22 3.97 -43.77 11.27
N ALA A 23 3.10 -43.94 12.28
CA ALA A 23 2.58 -45.24 12.65
C ALA A 23 1.62 -45.83 11.59
N VAL A 24 0.83 -44.99 10.91
CA VAL A 24 0.01 -45.44 9.76
C VAL A 24 0.88 -45.86 8.58
N THR A 25 1.95 -45.12 8.28
CA THR A 25 2.90 -45.50 7.22
C THR A 25 3.60 -46.82 7.54
N ALA A 26 4.12 -46.98 8.76
CA ALA A 26 4.77 -48.22 9.20
C ALA A 26 3.80 -49.42 9.20
N ALA A 27 2.54 -49.21 9.60
CA ALA A 27 1.51 -50.25 9.53
C ALA A 27 1.18 -50.64 8.08
N LEU A 28 1.13 -49.68 7.15
CA LEU A 28 0.90 -49.93 5.73
C LEU A 28 2.08 -50.64 5.05
N GLU A 29 3.32 -50.35 5.47
CA GLU A 29 4.51 -51.05 5.01
C GLU A 29 4.57 -52.49 5.53
N GLY A 30 4.24 -52.71 6.82
CA GLY A 30 4.09 -54.05 7.38
C GLY A 30 2.97 -54.87 6.71
N TYR A 31 1.86 -54.22 6.34
CA TYR A 31 0.78 -54.86 5.59
C TYR A 31 1.18 -55.22 4.16
N ARG A 32 1.97 -54.39 3.48
CA ARG A 32 2.49 -54.73 2.14
C ARG A 32 3.37 -55.98 2.21
N ALA A 33 4.25 -56.07 3.20
CA ALA A 33 5.09 -57.24 3.44
C ALA A 33 4.29 -58.51 3.80
N GLU A 34 3.22 -58.41 4.59
CA GLU A 34 2.29 -59.53 4.86
C GLU A 34 1.42 -59.86 3.63
N SER A 35 1.06 -58.89 2.79
CA SER A 35 0.21 -59.11 1.60
C SER A 35 0.93 -59.86 0.48
N ASP A 36 2.25 -59.70 0.37
CA ASP A 36 3.08 -60.49 -0.55
C ASP A 36 3.14 -61.97 -0.12
N SER A 37 2.81 -62.30 1.13
CA SER A 37 2.70 -63.68 1.65
C SER A 37 1.28 -64.28 1.57
N LEU A 38 0.26 -63.47 1.23
CA LEU A 38 -1.14 -63.88 1.13
C LEU A 38 -1.67 -63.68 -0.29
N GLY A 39 -1.24 -64.55 -1.21
CA GLY A 39 -1.64 -64.59 -2.63
C GLY A 39 -3.14 -64.82 -2.92
N ALA A 40 -4.03 -64.65 -1.95
CA ALA A 40 -5.47 -64.84 -2.10
C ALA A 40 -6.23 -63.56 -2.51
N ALA A 41 -5.70 -62.36 -2.26
CA ALA A 41 -6.40 -61.11 -2.58
C ALA A 41 -6.36 -60.75 -4.08
N THR A 42 -5.26 -61.09 -4.77
CA THR A 42 -5.08 -60.84 -6.21
C THR A 42 -6.03 -61.67 -7.07
N VAL A 43 -6.45 -62.85 -6.59
CA VAL A 43 -7.38 -63.73 -7.31
C VAL A 43 -8.82 -63.19 -7.27
N ILE A 44 -9.24 -62.53 -6.19
CA ILE A 44 -10.62 -61.99 -6.07
C ILE A 44 -10.82 -60.73 -6.94
N ILE A 45 -9.78 -59.92 -7.12
CA ILE A 45 -9.83 -58.70 -7.95
C ILE A 45 -9.77 -59.06 -9.45
N GLY A 46 -9.32 -60.24 -9.84
CA GLY A 46 -9.33 -60.67 -11.25
C GLY A 46 -10.72 -60.95 -11.82
N VAL A 47 -11.68 -61.37 -10.98
CA VAL A 47 -12.95 -61.98 -11.44
C VAL A 47 -14.13 -60.99 -11.41
N LEU A 48 -14.03 -59.89 -10.66
CA LEU A 48 -15.12 -58.90 -10.52
C LEU A 48 -15.04 -57.76 -11.55
N GLY A 49 -16.20 -57.34 -12.06
CA GLY A 49 -16.34 -56.16 -12.91
C GLY A 49 -16.06 -54.84 -12.16
N PRO A 50 -15.81 -53.72 -12.87
CA PRO A 50 -15.44 -52.44 -12.25
C PRO A 50 -16.49 -51.87 -11.28
N GLU A 51 -17.77 -52.11 -11.52
CA GLU A 51 -18.85 -51.64 -10.65
C GLU A 51 -19.00 -52.48 -9.38
N GLU A 52 -18.86 -53.80 -9.49
CA GLU A 52 -18.90 -54.75 -8.37
C GLU A 52 -17.70 -54.51 -7.45
N LYS A 53 -16.51 -54.27 -8.02
CA LYS A 53 -15.32 -53.83 -7.28
C LYS A 53 -15.60 -52.56 -6.48
N ASN A 54 -16.19 -51.55 -7.11
CA ASN A 54 -16.49 -50.27 -6.46
C ASN A 54 -17.57 -50.39 -5.37
N HIS A 55 -18.54 -51.30 -5.52
CA HIS A 55 -19.57 -51.53 -4.52
C HIS A 55 -19.05 -52.32 -3.30
N LEU A 56 -18.26 -53.38 -3.54
CA LEU A 56 -17.56 -54.15 -2.50
C LEU A 56 -16.65 -53.25 -1.64
N LEU A 57 -15.91 -52.35 -2.28
CA LEU A 57 -15.04 -51.37 -1.62
C LEU A 57 -15.79 -50.32 -0.79
N ARG A 58 -17.03 -49.96 -1.17
CA ARG A 58 -17.89 -49.07 -0.37
C ARG A 58 -18.40 -49.77 0.90
N LEU A 59 -18.85 -51.02 0.77
CA LEU A 59 -19.35 -51.81 1.91
C LEU A 59 -18.29 -52.06 2.97
N LEU A 60 -17.03 -52.29 2.56
CA LEU A 60 -15.90 -52.49 3.48
C LEU A 60 -15.46 -51.19 4.20
N THR A 61 -15.94 -50.02 3.78
CA THR A 61 -15.43 -48.72 4.28
C THR A 61 -16.41 -47.87 5.08
N ASP A 62 -17.72 -48.15 5.09
CA ASP A 62 -18.72 -47.19 5.61
C ASP A 62 -19.47 -47.51 6.93
N GLU A 63 -19.40 -48.69 7.59
CA GLU A 63 -20.10 -48.87 8.90
C GLU A 63 -19.36 -49.66 10.01
N GLY A 64 -19.83 -49.49 11.26
CA GLY A 64 -19.21 -49.91 12.53
C GLY A 64 -19.21 -51.42 12.83
N ASP A 65 -18.57 -51.80 13.94
CA ASP A 65 -18.01 -53.12 14.30
C ASP A 65 -18.92 -54.37 14.28
N GLY A 66 -20.16 -54.29 13.77
CA GLY A 66 -21.11 -55.42 13.74
C GLY A 66 -21.08 -56.31 12.47
N GLY A 67 -20.28 -55.98 11.45
CA GLY A 67 -20.64 -56.38 10.08
C GLY A 67 -19.80 -57.44 9.36
N VAL A 68 -18.87 -58.18 9.99
CA VAL A 68 -17.95 -59.05 9.22
C VAL A 68 -18.68 -60.18 8.47
N ARG A 69 -19.72 -60.75 9.08
CA ARG A 69 -20.58 -61.76 8.42
C ARG A 69 -21.46 -61.15 7.33
N GLN A 70 -22.10 -60.02 7.59
CA GLN A 70 -22.95 -59.31 6.63
C GLN A 70 -22.18 -58.81 5.39
N GLN A 71 -20.93 -58.36 5.57
CA GLN A 71 -20.09 -57.91 4.46
C GLN A 71 -19.61 -59.08 3.58
N ALA A 72 -19.30 -60.24 4.18
CA ALA A 72 -18.99 -61.45 3.44
C ALA A 72 -20.23 -61.96 2.68
N ASP A 73 -21.42 -61.93 3.31
CA ASP A 73 -22.66 -62.38 2.68
C ASP A 73 -23.09 -61.50 1.51
N VAL A 74 -22.94 -60.17 1.60
CA VAL A 74 -23.24 -59.25 0.48
C VAL A 74 -22.21 -59.39 -0.66
N ALA A 75 -20.93 -59.58 -0.33
CA ALA A 75 -19.88 -59.86 -1.31
C ALA A 75 -20.15 -61.17 -2.07
N LEU A 76 -20.61 -62.21 -1.35
CA LEU A 76 -21.04 -63.48 -1.93
C LEU A 76 -22.30 -63.33 -2.79
N HIS A 77 -23.23 -62.44 -2.42
CA HIS A 77 -24.48 -62.24 -3.16
C HIS A 77 -24.28 -61.54 -4.50
N LEU A 78 -23.21 -60.74 -4.65
CA LEU A 78 -22.87 -60.03 -5.88
C LEU A 78 -22.10 -60.89 -6.88
N ALA A 79 -21.43 -61.95 -6.44
CA ALA A 79 -20.87 -62.96 -7.33
C ALA A 79 -22.00 -63.90 -7.75
N LYS A 80 -22.40 -63.89 -9.04
CA LYS A 80 -23.35 -64.88 -9.57
C LYS A 80 -22.70 -66.27 -9.47
N ASP A 81 -23.11 -67.06 -8.47
CA ASP A 81 -22.58 -68.38 -8.07
C ASP A 81 -21.09 -68.43 -7.67
N PRO A 82 -20.72 -67.97 -6.47
CA PRO A 82 -19.35 -68.07 -6.01
C PRO A 82 -19.03 -69.51 -5.60
N THR A 83 -17.99 -70.07 -6.20
CA THR A 83 -17.46 -71.38 -5.80
C THR A 83 -17.02 -71.37 -4.32
N PRO A 84 -17.04 -72.51 -3.61
CA PRO A 84 -16.64 -72.58 -2.20
C PRO A 84 -15.25 -71.97 -1.91
N SER A 85 -14.33 -72.04 -2.88
CA SER A 85 -13.01 -71.42 -2.83
C SER A 85 -13.07 -69.89 -2.85
N VAL A 86 -13.93 -69.28 -3.67
CA VAL A 86 -14.16 -67.82 -3.69
C VAL A 86 -14.80 -67.36 -2.38
N LYS A 87 -15.79 -68.10 -1.87
CA LYS A 87 -16.44 -67.81 -0.58
C LYS A 87 -15.41 -67.79 0.56
N LYS A 88 -14.53 -68.80 0.61
CA LYS A 88 -13.47 -68.92 1.61
C LYS A 88 -12.43 -67.82 1.49
N ALA A 89 -12.07 -67.42 0.26
CA ALA A 89 -11.09 -66.35 0.02
C ALA A 89 -11.64 -64.97 0.43
N VAL A 90 -12.91 -64.67 0.11
CA VAL A 90 -13.57 -63.41 0.51
C VAL A 90 -13.70 -63.31 2.03
N ALA A 91 -14.12 -64.40 2.69
CA ALA A 91 -14.18 -64.45 4.15
C ALA A 91 -12.79 -64.24 4.79
N SER A 92 -11.75 -64.87 4.24
CA SER A 92 -10.37 -64.71 4.71
C SER A 92 -9.86 -63.26 4.55
N ALA A 93 -10.16 -62.61 3.43
CA ALA A 93 -9.81 -61.22 3.17
C ALA A 93 -10.52 -60.24 4.12
N CYS A 94 -11.82 -60.46 4.39
CA CYS A 94 -12.56 -59.64 5.35
C CYS A 94 -11.97 -59.76 6.76
N VAL A 95 -11.62 -60.98 7.19
CA VAL A 95 -10.96 -61.22 8.49
C VAL A 95 -9.59 -60.54 8.55
N ALA A 96 -8.80 -60.56 7.47
CA ALA A 96 -7.51 -59.89 7.42
C ALA A 96 -7.63 -58.36 7.56
N VAL A 97 -8.60 -57.74 6.88
CA VAL A 97 -8.86 -56.28 6.98
C VAL A 97 -9.30 -55.88 8.39
N VAL A 98 -10.16 -56.68 9.02
CA VAL A 98 -10.62 -56.43 10.40
C VAL A 98 -9.46 -56.56 11.40
N ARG A 99 -8.63 -57.61 11.28
CA ARG A 99 -7.44 -57.78 12.12
C ARG A 99 -6.45 -56.64 11.92
N PHE A 100 -6.23 -56.19 10.69
CA PHE A 100 -5.37 -55.05 10.40
C PHE A 100 -5.89 -53.74 11.03
N ARG A 101 -7.20 -53.50 10.95
CA ARG A 101 -7.85 -52.34 11.57
C ARG A 101 -7.75 -52.38 13.10
N ALA A 102 -7.94 -53.54 13.72
CA ALA A 102 -7.78 -53.74 15.15
C ALA A 102 -6.33 -53.50 15.61
N LYS A 103 -5.35 -54.10 14.91
CA LYS A 103 -3.91 -53.93 15.19
C LYS A 103 -3.47 -52.48 15.02
N SER A 104 -3.96 -51.78 14.00
CA SER A 104 -3.69 -50.35 13.77
C SER A 104 -4.28 -49.47 14.88
N ASN A 105 -5.51 -49.74 15.33
CA ASN A 105 -6.12 -49.01 16.45
C ASN A 105 -5.38 -49.26 17.76
N GLN A 106 -4.91 -50.49 18.01
CA GLN A 106 -4.11 -50.86 19.17
C GLN A 106 -2.76 -50.12 19.18
N LEU A 107 -2.06 -50.08 18.05
CA LEU A 107 -0.78 -49.37 17.90
C LEU A 107 -0.92 -47.84 18.07
N LEU A 108 -2.06 -47.28 17.68
CA LEU A 108 -2.30 -45.83 17.75
C LEU A 108 -2.98 -45.38 19.05
N GLY A 109 -3.39 -46.32 19.91
CA GLY A 109 -4.07 -46.05 21.18
C GLY A 109 -5.42 -45.33 21.06
N THR A 110 -5.99 -45.22 19.85
CA THR A 110 -7.30 -44.60 19.58
C THR A 110 -7.91 -45.19 18.31
N SER A 111 -9.24 -45.23 18.23
CA SER A 111 -9.92 -45.69 17.01
C SER A 111 -9.74 -44.67 15.88
N ILE A 112 -9.18 -45.11 14.76
CA ILE A 112 -9.10 -44.27 13.56
C ILE A 112 -10.50 -44.19 12.95
N GLY A 113 -11.08 -42.99 12.97
CA GLY A 113 -12.37 -42.73 12.33
C GLY A 113 -12.36 -42.97 10.81
N PRO A 114 -13.50 -43.27 10.17
CA PRO A 114 -13.61 -43.62 8.75
C PRO A 114 -13.01 -42.59 7.79
N ARG A 115 -12.89 -41.33 8.23
CA ARG A 115 -12.36 -40.20 7.47
C ARG A 115 -10.84 -40.25 7.31
N LEU A 116 -10.11 -40.70 8.33
CA LEU A 116 -8.66 -40.86 8.26
C LEU A 116 -8.29 -42.07 7.40
N TRP A 117 -9.06 -43.17 7.50
CA TRP A 117 -8.89 -44.35 6.66
C TRP A 117 -9.00 -44.03 5.17
N ARG A 118 -10.01 -43.24 4.77
CA ARG A 118 -10.14 -42.74 3.38
C ARG A 118 -8.94 -41.91 2.92
N THR A 119 -8.30 -41.18 3.84
CA THR A 119 -7.13 -40.35 3.50
C THR A 119 -5.86 -41.19 3.38
N ALA A 120 -5.70 -42.19 4.25
CA ALA A 120 -4.55 -43.10 4.25
C ALA A 120 -4.57 -44.10 3.09
N SER A 121 -5.75 -44.51 2.62
CA SER A 121 -5.91 -45.45 1.49
C SER A 121 -5.61 -44.85 0.11
N GLY A 122 -5.11 -43.62 0.04
CA GLY A 122 -4.76 -42.97 -1.23
C GLY A 122 -5.97 -42.60 -2.08
N GLN A 123 -7.20 -42.59 -1.53
CA GLN A 123 -8.34 -41.97 -2.19
C GLN A 123 -8.13 -40.44 -2.20
N GLY A 124 -7.34 -39.96 -3.16
CA GLY A 124 -7.30 -38.55 -3.52
C GLY A 124 -8.74 -38.06 -3.67
N ARG A 125 -9.07 -36.93 -3.03
CA ARG A 125 -10.42 -36.33 -3.06
C ARG A 125 -11.03 -36.51 -4.46
N LEU A 126 -11.98 -37.43 -4.61
CA LEU A 126 -12.90 -37.37 -5.74
C LEU A 126 -13.50 -35.97 -5.64
N LYS A 127 -13.12 -35.09 -6.58
CA LYS A 127 -13.64 -33.73 -6.62
C LYS A 127 -15.15 -33.89 -6.73
N LYS A 128 -15.87 -33.70 -5.62
CA LYS A 128 -17.28 -33.34 -5.70
C LYS A 128 -17.32 -32.23 -6.74
N LEU A 129 -18.03 -32.44 -7.85
CA LEU A 129 -18.24 -31.44 -8.89
C LEU A 129 -18.88 -30.23 -8.19
N GLY A 130 -18.02 -29.34 -7.68
CA GLY A 130 -18.44 -28.19 -6.92
C GLY A 130 -19.29 -27.34 -7.83
N ARG A 131 -20.36 -26.75 -7.28
CA ARG A 131 -21.22 -25.81 -8.00
C ARG A 131 -20.32 -24.84 -8.80
N PRO A 132 -20.53 -24.69 -10.11
CA PRO A 132 -19.69 -23.83 -10.95
C PRO A 132 -19.55 -22.44 -10.32
N SER A 133 -18.32 -21.96 -10.18
CA SER A 133 -18.09 -20.67 -9.54
C SER A 133 -18.77 -19.56 -10.34
N VAL A 134 -19.75 -18.90 -9.74
CA VAL A 134 -20.45 -17.75 -10.34
C VAL A 134 -19.46 -16.64 -10.72
N VAL A 135 -18.38 -16.49 -9.95
CA VAL A 135 -17.31 -15.52 -10.20
C VAL A 135 -16.57 -15.79 -11.52
N ASN A 136 -16.44 -17.05 -11.95
CA ASN A 136 -15.74 -17.44 -13.18
C ASN A 136 -16.70 -17.67 -14.37
N ASN A 137 -17.99 -17.41 -14.21
CA ASN A 137 -18.96 -17.59 -15.28
C ASN A 137 -18.75 -16.54 -16.38
N ARG A 138 -18.49 -16.99 -17.62
CA ARG A 138 -18.18 -16.11 -18.77
C ARG A 138 -19.29 -15.09 -19.07
N LYS A 139 -20.57 -15.46 -18.95
CA LYS A 139 -21.70 -14.54 -19.16
C LYS A 139 -21.73 -13.46 -18.07
N VAL A 140 -21.47 -13.84 -16.81
CA VAL A 140 -21.36 -12.88 -15.70
C VAL A 140 -20.17 -11.94 -15.91
N CYS A 141 -19.00 -12.45 -16.32
CA CYS A 141 -17.82 -11.63 -16.63
C CYS A 141 -18.10 -10.57 -17.69
N GLN A 142 -18.79 -10.95 -18.77
CA GLN A 142 -19.14 -10.02 -19.84
C GLN A 142 -20.15 -8.97 -19.36
N THR A 143 -21.22 -9.41 -18.69
CA THR A 143 -22.28 -8.50 -18.19
C THR A 143 -21.71 -7.47 -17.21
N VAL A 144 -20.87 -7.91 -16.27
CA VAL A 144 -20.19 -7.01 -15.32
C VAL A 144 -19.26 -6.06 -16.06
N ARG A 145 -18.50 -6.52 -17.07
CA ARG A 145 -17.62 -5.68 -17.88
C ARG A 145 -18.39 -4.55 -18.56
N ASP A 146 -19.50 -4.87 -19.22
CA ASP A 146 -20.31 -3.91 -19.98
C ASP A 146 -20.92 -2.87 -19.05
N TYR A 147 -21.42 -3.29 -17.89
CA TYR A 147 -21.90 -2.39 -16.84
C TYR A 147 -20.81 -1.43 -16.35
N LEU A 148 -19.59 -1.91 -16.11
CA LEU A 148 -18.47 -1.07 -15.68
C LEU A 148 -17.99 -0.11 -16.78
N LEU A 149 -18.05 -0.51 -18.06
CA LEU A 149 -17.68 0.37 -19.19
C LEU A 149 -18.55 1.62 -19.24
N GLN A 150 -19.86 1.47 -19.02
CA GLN A 150 -20.82 2.59 -18.95
C GLN A 150 -20.56 3.51 -17.74
N HIS A 151 -20.09 2.93 -16.63
CA HIS A 151 -19.86 3.60 -15.36
C HIS A 151 -18.39 3.94 -15.10
N SER A 152 -17.59 4.15 -16.14
CA SER A 152 -16.18 4.50 -16.00
C SER A 152 -15.70 5.47 -17.07
N SER A 153 -14.60 6.17 -16.77
CA SER A 153 -13.86 7.01 -17.69
C SER A 153 -12.46 6.46 -17.91
N TYR A 154 -11.91 6.63 -19.10
CA TYR A 154 -10.52 6.29 -19.38
C TYR A 154 -9.56 7.09 -18.50
N THR A 155 -8.41 6.50 -18.22
CA THR A 155 -7.26 7.15 -17.60
C THR A 155 -6.05 7.03 -18.53
N ALA A 156 -5.05 7.88 -18.32
CA ALA A 156 -3.74 7.77 -18.98
C ALA A 156 -3.04 6.41 -18.73
N LYS A 157 -3.30 5.80 -17.56
CA LYS A 157 -2.60 4.59 -17.12
C LYS A 157 -2.98 3.37 -17.97
N ARG A 158 -2.00 2.57 -18.37
CA ARG A 158 -2.19 1.22 -18.93
C ARG A 158 -1.60 0.16 -18.01
N ILE A 159 -2.20 -1.02 -17.96
CA ILE A 159 -1.72 -2.17 -17.17
C ILE A 159 -1.77 -3.45 -18.00
N LYS A 160 -0.91 -4.43 -17.68
CA LYS A 160 -0.96 -5.76 -18.30
C LYS A 160 -2.00 -6.61 -17.56
N VAL A 161 -3.03 -7.07 -18.27
CA VAL A 161 -4.07 -7.98 -17.75
C VAL A 161 -4.11 -9.19 -18.66
N ALA A 162 -3.82 -10.37 -18.11
CA ALA A 162 -3.77 -11.63 -18.85
C ALA A 162 -2.92 -11.53 -20.13
N GLY A 163 -1.70 -11.01 -20.01
CA GLY A 163 -0.77 -10.85 -21.14
C GLY A 163 -1.00 -9.63 -22.02
N LYS A 164 -2.20 -9.02 -22.00
CA LYS A 164 -2.56 -7.89 -22.87
C LYS A 164 -2.41 -6.55 -22.15
N ILE A 165 -1.88 -5.54 -22.82
CA ILE A 165 -1.86 -4.16 -22.30
C ILE A 165 -3.26 -3.58 -22.46
N VAL A 166 -3.89 -3.21 -21.35
CA VAL A 166 -5.25 -2.64 -21.31
C VAL A 166 -5.20 -1.28 -20.65
N GLN A 167 -5.91 -0.30 -21.20
CA GLN A 167 -6.05 1.02 -20.59
C GLN A 167 -6.92 0.94 -19.32
N VAL A 168 -6.42 1.50 -18.22
CA VAL A 168 -7.11 1.57 -16.94
C VAL A 168 -8.28 2.54 -17.06
N ARG A 169 -9.39 2.17 -16.43
CA ARG A 169 -10.59 3.01 -16.34
C ARG A 169 -10.90 3.31 -14.88
N ASN A 170 -11.15 4.58 -14.58
CA ASN A 170 -11.63 4.99 -13.26
C ASN A 170 -13.16 4.87 -13.24
N LEU A 171 -13.68 4.19 -12.23
CA LEU A 171 -15.11 4.10 -11.99
C LEU A 171 -15.66 5.47 -11.61
N LYS A 172 -16.86 5.83 -12.09
CA LYS A 172 -17.55 7.08 -11.77
C LYS A 172 -18.10 7.11 -10.33
N ARG A 173 -18.24 5.93 -9.70
CA ARG A 173 -18.72 5.75 -8.32
C ARG A 173 -17.90 4.65 -7.62
N SER A 174 -18.03 4.52 -6.30
CA SER A 174 -17.35 3.46 -5.54
C SER A 174 -17.85 2.07 -5.98
N ARG A 175 -17.01 1.03 -5.84
CA ARG A 175 -17.39 -0.35 -6.18
C ARG A 175 -18.65 -0.81 -5.43
N ARG A 176 -18.82 -0.39 -4.17
CA ARG A 176 -20.02 -0.68 -3.37
C ARG A 176 -21.23 0.05 -3.93
N ALA A 177 -21.10 1.36 -4.17
CA ALA A 177 -22.20 2.18 -4.70
C ALA A 177 -22.69 1.66 -6.05
N LEU A 178 -21.79 1.25 -6.95
CA LEU A 178 -22.16 0.66 -8.24
C LEU A 178 -22.93 -0.66 -8.12
N TRP A 179 -22.59 -1.48 -7.12
CA TRP A 179 -23.31 -2.71 -6.84
C TRP A 179 -24.67 -2.42 -6.20
N THR A 180 -24.72 -1.51 -5.22
CA THR A 180 -25.96 -1.10 -4.56
C THR A 180 -26.92 -0.38 -5.51
N SER A 181 -26.42 0.35 -6.51
CA SER A 181 -27.27 1.08 -7.47
C SER A 181 -27.80 0.24 -8.63
N SER A 182 -27.47 -1.06 -8.73
CA SER A 182 -27.94 -1.93 -9.82
C SER A 182 -28.53 -3.23 -9.29
N ALA A 183 -29.86 -3.34 -9.36
CA ALA A 183 -30.59 -4.56 -9.03
C ALA A 183 -30.10 -5.76 -9.90
N GLN A 184 -29.70 -5.50 -11.15
CA GLN A 184 -29.14 -6.53 -12.02
C GLN A 184 -27.83 -7.08 -11.46
N MET A 185 -26.90 -6.23 -11.00
CA MET A 185 -25.64 -6.68 -10.42
C MET A 185 -25.86 -7.45 -9.11
N GLN A 186 -26.84 -7.04 -8.30
CA GLN A 186 -27.21 -7.74 -7.06
C GLN A 186 -27.78 -9.13 -7.33
N LYS A 187 -28.59 -9.29 -8.38
CA LYS A 187 -29.10 -10.60 -8.83
C LYS A 187 -27.98 -11.52 -9.32
N LEU A 188 -26.93 -10.97 -9.97
CA LEU A 188 -25.83 -11.76 -10.52
C LEU A 188 -24.78 -12.18 -9.48
N LEU A 189 -24.43 -11.29 -8.56
CA LEU A 189 -23.32 -11.48 -7.61
C LEU A 189 -23.68 -10.91 -6.24
N CYS A 190 -23.42 -11.67 -5.17
CA CYS A 190 -23.40 -11.09 -3.82
C CYS A 190 -22.21 -10.13 -3.65
N LEU A 191 -22.25 -9.25 -2.65
CA LEU A 191 -21.21 -8.21 -2.48
C LEU A 191 -19.78 -8.77 -2.37
N ARG A 192 -19.59 -9.88 -1.64
CA ARG A 192 -18.28 -10.56 -1.56
C ARG A 192 -17.84 -11.09 -2.92
N ALA A 193 -18.73 -11.77 -3.65
CA ALA A 193 -18.44 -12.29 -4.98
C ALA A 193 -18.17 -11.16 -6.00
N TRP A 194 -18.85 -10.02 -5.87
CA TRP A 194 -18.60 -8.80 -6.65
C TRP A 194 -17.16 -8.30 -6.47
N TYR A 195 -16.69 -8.13 -5.23
CA TYR A 195 -15.30 -7.71 -4.99
C TYR A 195 -14.27 -8.71 -5.53
N THR A 196 -14.48 -10.01 -5.29
CA THR A 196 -13.61 -11.06 -5.82
C THR A 196 -13.59 -11.05 -7.35
N HIS A 197 -14.76 -10.90 -7.98
CA HIS A 197 -14.90 -10.82 -9.43
C HIS A 197 -14.15 -9.62 -10.02
N LEU A 198 -14.30 -8.44 -9.41
CA LEU A 198 -13.60 -7.23 -9.84
C LEU A 198 -12.08 -7.37 -9.73
N GLY A 199 -11.59 -7.96 -8.64
CA GLY A 199 -10.15 -8.21 -8.44
C GLY A 199 -9.59 -9.17 -9.48
N LYS A 200 -10.32 -10.25 -9.76
CA LYS A 200 -9.86 -11.34 -10.64
C LYS A 200 -9.97 -11.02 -12.13
N HIS A 201 -11.14 -10.55 -12.58
CA HIS A 201 -11.47 -10.43 -14.01
C HIS A 201 -11.46 -8.99 -14.52
N GLN A 202 -11.63 -8.01 -13.63
CA GLN A 202 -11.82 -6.60 -14.01
C GLN A 202 -10.81 -5.68 -13.31
N SER A 203 -9.58 -6.15 -13.14
CA SER A 203 -8.52 -5.46 -12.38
C SER A 203 -8.12 -4.09 -12.96
N HIS A 204 -8.45 -3.83 -14.23
CA HIS A 204 -8.25 -2.55 -14.93
C HIS A 204 -9.31 -1.49 -14.61
N PHE A 205 -10.39 -1.85 -13.91
CA PHE A 205 -11.35 -0.88 -13.36
C PHE A 205 -10.95 -0.48 -11.93
N LYS A 206 -10.45 0.74 -11.79
CA LYS A 206 -9.99 1.30 -10.52
C LYS A 206 -11.06 2.19 -9.89
N LYS A 207 -11.03 2.34 -8.57
CA LYS A 207 -11.97 3.21 -7.85
C LYS A 207 -11.88 4.64 -8.42
N LEU A 208 -12.99 5.38 -8.35
CA LEU A 208 -12.94 6.84 -8.56
C LEU A 208 -11.83 7.37 -7.66
N LYS A 209 -10.87 8.09 -8.24
CA LYS A 209 -9.96 8.85 -7.39
C LYS A 209 -10.73 10.11 -6.99
N CYS A 210 -11.06 10.24 -5.71
CA CYS A 210 -11.53 11.51 -5.18
C CYS A 210 -10.41 12.56 -5.33
N ARG A 211 -10.74 13.84 -5.27
CA ARG A 211 -9.70 14.90 -5.23
C ARG A 211 -8.71 14.69 -4.09
N SER A 212 -9.17 14.09 -2.98
CA SER A 212 -8.35 13.66 -1.84
C SER A 212 -7.52 12.38 -2.07
N ASP A 213 -7.72 11.68 -3.19
CA ASP A 213 -6.95 10.48 -3.57
C ASP A 213 -5.90 10.76 -4.64
N VAL A 214 -5.83 11.99 -5.14
CA VAL A 214 -4.87 12.42 -6.15
C VAL A 214 -4.05 13.54 -5.56
N CYS A 215 -2.72 13.44 -5.61
CA CYS A 215 -1.89 14.57 -5.20
C CYS A 215 -2.23 15.81 -6.03
N THR A 216 -2.08 16.98 -5.45
CA THR A 216 -2.34 18.26 -6.13
C THR A 216 -1.59 18.37 -7.45
N PHE A 217 -0.37 17.83 -7.51
CA PHE A 217 0.46 17.82 -8.71
C PHE A 217 -0.12 16.95 -9.84
N CYS A 218 -0.44 15.68 -9.56
CA CYS A 218 -1.12 14.77 -10.50
C CYS A 218 -2.45 15.35 -10.99
N HIS A 219 -3.22 15.96 -10.07
CA HIS A 219 -4.49 16.57 -10.42
C HIS A 219 -4.29 17.78 -11.36
N LYS A 220 -3.33 18.66 -11.07
CA LYS A 220 -2.97 19.79 -11.94
C LYS A 220 -2.48 19.31 -13.30
N TYR A 221 -1.68 18.25 -13.34
CA TYR A 221 -1.23 17.63 -14.59
C TYR A 221 -2.43 17.21 -15.46
N ASP A 222 -3.31 16.37 -14.92
CA ASP A 222 -4.45 15.81 -15.65
C ASP A 222 -5.50 16.86 -16.04
N LYS A 223 -5.81 17.81 -15.15
CA LYS A 223 -6.96 18.71 -15.28
C LYS A 223 -6.64 20.08 -15.85
N VAL A 224 -5.39 20.52 -15.74
CA VAL A 224 -5.01 21.89 -16.12
C VAL A 224 -3.94 21.85 -17.21
N PHE A 225 -2.85 21.15 -16.95
CA PHE A 225 -1.69 21.18 -17.82
C PHE A 225 -1.92 20.43 -19.14
N LEU A 226 -2.38 19.17 -19.11
CA LEU A 226 -2.62 18.38 -20.33
C LEU A 226 -3.63 19.05 -21.28
N PRO A 227 -4.79 19.56 -20.82
CA PRO A 227 -5.68 20.34 -21.69
C PRO A 227 -5.02 21.58 -22.29
N SER A 228 -4.26 22.34 -21.48
CA SER A 228 -3.55 23.54 -21.95
C SER A 228 -2.50 23.20 -22.99
N LEU A 229 -1.77 22.09 -22.81
CA LEU A 229 -0.79 21.59 -23.78
C LEU A 229 -1.46 21.18 -25.09
N ARG A 230 -2.63 20.53 -25.06
CA ARG A 230 -3.40 20.20 -26.27
C ARG A 230 -3.79 21.46 -27.04
N THR A 231 -4.31 22.46 -26.33
CA THR A 231 -4.65 23.75 -26.92
C THR A 231 -3.43 24.42 -27.54
N LEU A 232 -2.29 24.43 -26.82
CA LEU A 232 -1.04 24.99 -27.32
C LEU A 232 -0.55 24.27 -28.58
N LEU A 233 -0.57 22.94 -28.59
CA LEU A 233 -0.17 22.14 -29.75
C LEU A 233 -1.10 22.39 -30.94
N SER A 234 -2.41 22.38 -30.74
CA SER A 234 -3.39 22.66 -31.78
C SER A 234 -3.25 24.07 -32.34
N GLN A 235 -3.04 25.09 -31.48
CA GLN A 235 -2.80 26.47 -31.93
C GLN A 235 -1.50 26.60 -32.72
N SER A 236 -0.42 25.96 -32.25
CA SER A 236 0.85 25.93 -32.96
C SER A 236 0.70 25.21 -34.30
N GLU A 237 -0.07 24.13 -34.34
CA GLU A 237 -0.36 23.38 -35.56
C GLU A 237 -1.12 24.23 -36.58
N SER A 238 -2.25 24.84 -36.18
CA SER A 238 -3.04 25.70 -37.05
C SER A 238 -2.25 26.89 -37.58
N LYS A 239 -1.45 27.55 -36.73
CA LYS A 239 -0.59 28.68 -37.15
C LYS A 239 0.43 28.26 -38.20
N MET A 240 1.15 27.17 -37.98
CA MET A 240 2.17 26.72 -38.94
C MET A 240 1.56 26.17 -40.23
N ILE A 241 0.39 25.51 -40.17
CA ILE A 241 -0.33 25.05 -41.36
C ILE A 241 -0.80 26.22 -42.22
N ALA A 242 -1.22 27.33 -41.59
CA ALA A 242 -1.61 28.55 -42.31
C ALA A 242 -0.45 29.14 -43.12
N HIS A 243 0.78 29.03 -42.62
CA HIS A 243 1.99 29.43 -43.35
C HIS A 243 2.46 28.37 -44.35
N GLN A 244 2.40 27.10 -43.98
CA GLN A 244 2.88 25.96 -44.77
C GLN A 244 2.02 24.70 -44.49
N PRO A 245 1.12 24.30 -45.42
CA PRO A 245 0.16 23.21 -45.18
C PRO A 245 0.78 21.86 -44.76
N ASP A 246 1.96 21.52 -45.29
CA ASP A 246 2.65 20.27 -44.99
C ASP A 246 3.59 20.33 -43.78
N TYR A 247 3.67 21.45 -43.05
CA TYR A 247 4.65 21.67 -41.98
C TYR A 247 4.66 20.53 -40.95
N TRP A 248 3.48 20.10 -40.49
CA TRP A 248 3.36 19.08 -39.44
C TRP A 248 3.35 17.64 -39.97
N LYS A 249 3.19 17.44 -41.27
CA LYS A 249 3.10 16.11 -41.90
C LYS A 249 4.33 15.26 -41.60
N ALA A 250 5.52 15.86 -41.64
CA ALA A 250 6.77 15.18 -41.33
C ALA A 250 6.84 14.70 -39.87
N ILE A 251 6.41 15.54 -38.90
CA ILE A 251 6.32 15.17 -37.49
C ILE A 251 5.31 14.04 -37.29
N GLN A 252 4.13 14.14 -37.92
CA GLN A 252 3.07 13.14 -37.78
C GLN A 252 3.51 11.78 -38.35
N VAL A 253 4.16 11.75 -39.51
CA VAL A 253 4.73 10.52 -40.10
C VAL A 253 5.76 9.91 -39.16
N TYR A 254 6.69 10.72 -38.63
CA TYR A 254 7.68 10.24 -37.66
C TYR A 254 7.02 9.68 -36.39
N TRP A 255 6.06 10.40 -35.82
CA TRP A 255 5.34 9.97 -34.63
C TRP A 255 4.56 8.67 -34.83
N ASN A 256 3.84 8.56 -35.95
CA ASN A 256 3.12 7.34 -36.30
C ASN A 256 4.07 6.15 -36.48
N SER A 257 5.28 6.37 -37.01
CA SER A 257 6.30 5.34 -37.10
C SER A 257 6.76 4.85 -35.72
N LEU A 258 6.96 5.76 -34.75
CA LEU A 258 7.29 5.39 -33.37
C LEU A 258 6.13 4.65 -32.69
N LYS A 259 4.90 5.06 -32.96
CA LYS A 259 3.68 4.44 -32.40
C LYS A 259 3.53 3.00 -32.88
N LEU A 260 3.76 2.74 -34.17
CA LEU A 260 3.78 1.40 -34.75
C LEU A 260 4.86 0.51 -34.14
N GLN A 261 6.00 1.08 -33.76
CA GLN A 261 7.09 0.38 -33.06
C GLN A 261 6.82 0.17 -31.56
N GLY A 262 5.69 0.65 -31.03
CA GLY A 262 5.39 0.61 -29.59
C GLY A 262 6.33 1.47 -28.75
N LYS A 263 7.03 2.43 -29.37
CA LYS A 263 8.01 3.30 -28.70
C LYS A 263 7.39 4.58 -28.13
N THR A 264 6.13 4.87 -28.44
CA THR A 264 5.43 6.05 -27.91
C THR A 264 4.70 5.74 -26.61
N ASP A 265 4.64 6.72 -25.73
CA ASP A 265 3.81 6.65 -24.53
C ASP A 265 2.33 6.49 -24.85
N PRO A 266 1.55 5.94 -23.90
CA PRO A 266 0.13 5.68 -24.08
C PRO A 266 -0.75 6.92 -24.26
N ASP A 267 -0.23 8.12 -23.97
CA ASP A 267 -0.95 9.40 -23.94
C ASP A 267 -0.94 10.17 -25.28
N ASP A 268 -0.56 9.51 -26.39
CA ASP A 268 -0.55 10.07 -27.76
C ASP A 268 0.24 11.40 -27.85
N GLN A 269 -0.24 12.40 -28.61
CA GLN A 269 0.45 13.66 -28.95
C GLN A 269 0.69 14.60 -27.75
N CYS A 270 0.39 14.19 -26.51
CA CYS A 270 0.68 14.99 -25.31
C CYS A 270 1.80 14.41 -24.45
N SER A 271 2.47 13.37 -24.94
CA SER A 271 3.62 12.76 -24.27
C SER A 271 4.87 13.65 -24.36
N LEU A 272 5.77 13.47 -23.40
CA LEU A 272 7.07 14.16 -23.41
C LEU A 272 7.84 13.88 -24.70
N GLN A 273 7.81 12.63 -25.17
CA GLN A 273 8.50 12.22 -26.39
C GLN A 273 7.99 12.97 -27.62
N TYR A 274 6.68 13.17 -27.75
CA TYR A 274 6.10 13.93 -28.85
C TYR A 274 6.53 15.40 -28.81
N VAL A 275 6.43 16.03 -27.64
CA VAL A 275 6.82 17.44 -27.47
C VAL A 275 8.32 17.63 -27.77
N ARG A 276 9.20 16.73 -27.31
CA ARG A 276 10.63 16.73 -27.65
C ARG A 276 10.86 16.58 -29.15
N ALA A 277 10.14 15.68 -29.82
CA ALA A 277 10.23 15.48 -31.26
C ALA A 277 9.80 16.73 -32.04
N ALA A 278 8.69 17.37 -31.63
CA ALA A 278 8.21 18.61 -32.21
C ALA A 278 9.23 19.75 -32.06
N ILE A 279 9.78 19.97 -30.85
CA ILE A 279 10.83 20.97 -30.61
C ILE A 279 12.06 20.71 -31.49
N LYS A 280 12.52 19.45 -31.56
CA LYS A 280 13.69 19.08 -32.36
C LYS A 280 13.44 19.32 -33.85
N TYR A 281 12.23 19.02 -34.35
CA TYR A 281 11.85 19.31 -35.73
C TYR A 281 11.80 20.81 -36.01
N MET A 282 11.10 21.60 -35.18
CA MET A 282 11.02 23.06 -35.31
C MET A 282 12.42 23.69 -35.35
N ARG A 283 13.33 23.26 -34.47
CA ARG A 283 14.71 23.74 -34.45
C ARG A 283 15.45 23.44 -35.75
N ARG A 284 15.25 22.26 -36.33
CA ARG A 284 15.84 21.89 -37.63
C ARG A 284 15.28 22.73 -38.76
N MET A 285 13.96 22.96 -38.78
CA MET A 285 13.31 23.78 -39.80
C MET A 285 13.73 25.24 -39.72
N LEU A 286 13.78 25.82 -38.50
CA LEU A 286 14.31 27.16 -38.26
C LEU A 286 15.75 27.31 -38.80
N ALA A 287 16.63 26.34 -38.50
CA ALA A 287 18.01 26.36 -38.97
C ALA A 287 18.09 26.24 -40.51
N ALA A 288 17.32 25.33 -41.11
CA ALA A 288 17.28 25.14 -42.56
C ALA A 288 16.77 26.40 -43.27
N ARG A 289 15.74 27.06 -42.73
CA ARG A 289 15.22 28.31 -43.30
C ARG A 289 16.15 29.49 -43.07
N ALA A 290 16.86 29.56 -41.96
CA ALA A 290 17.87 30.60 -41.73
C ALA A 290 19.00 30.55 -42.78
N ALA A 291 19.29 29.36 -43.35
CA ALA A 291 20.28 29.18 -44.40
C ALA A 291 19.79 29.56 -45.81
N LEU A 292 18.47 29.73 -46.03
CA LEU A 292 17.93 30.11 -47.34
C LEU A 292 18.13 31.61 -47.62
N PRO A 293 18.49 32.01 -48.86
CA PRO A 293 18.62 33.41 -49.24
C PRO A 293 17.31 34.18 -49.01
N VAL A 294 17.42 35.49 -48.72
CA VAL A 294 16.25 36.35 -48.50
C VAL A 294 15.51 36.51 -49.83
N PRO A 295 14.17 36.34 -49.89
CA PRO A 295 13.43 36.49 -51.13
C PRO A 295 13.42 37.96 -51.55
N ASP A 296 13.67 38.24 -52.83
CA ASP A 296 13.65 39.60 -53.41
C ASP A 296 12.24 40.08 -53.81
N VAL A 297 11.20 39.33 -53.43
CA VAL A 297 9.81 39.62 -53.80
C VAL A 297 9.18 40.52 -52.74
N ALA A 298 8.58 41.64 -53.17
CA ALA A 298 7.83 42.55 -52.29
C ALA A 298 6.79 41.79 -51.45
N GLY A 299 6.82 41.98 -50.13
CA GLY A 299 5.94 41.30 -49.17
C GLY A 299 6.40 39.91 -48.71
N ALA A 300 7.27 39.22 -49.47
CA ALA A 300 7.75 37.88 -49.10
C ALA A 300 8.66 37.90 -47.85
N LEU A 301 9.42 38.98 -47.65
CA LEU A 301 10.21 39.18 -46.43
C LEU A 301 9.30 39.28 -45.19
N GLY A 302 8.21 40.06 -45.27
CA GLY A 302 7.25 40.21 -44.17
C GLY A 302 6.62 38.88 -43.77
N ALA A 303 6.07 38.15 -44.75
CA ALA A 303 5.49 36.82 -44.52
C ALA A 303 6.50 35.83 -43.93
N ARG A 304 7.76 35.85 -44.38
CA ARG A 304 8.83 35.03 -43.82
C ARG A 304 9.16 35.40 -42.38
N LEU A 305 9.21 36.69 -42.05
CA LEU A 305 9.47 37.16 -40.70
C LEU A 305 8.33 36.79 -39.75
N ASP A 306 7.08 36.94 -40.18
CA ASP A 306 5.90 36.54 -39.39
C ASP A 306 5.90 35.04 -39.12
N PHE A 307 6.20 34.23 -40.14
CA PHE A 307 6.31 32.79 -39.98
C PHE A 307 7.44 32.39 -39.03
N HIS A 308 8.63 32.97 -39.18
CA HIS A 308 9.76 32.73 -38.27
C HIS A 308 9.42 33.10 -36.83
N LYS A 309 8.70 34.21 -36.63
CA LYS A 309 8.25 34.66 -35.32
C LYS A 309 7.26 33.67 -34.69
N ASP A 310 6.21 33.29 -35.43
CA ASP A 310 5.22 32.32 -34.94
C ASP A 310 5.88 30.94 -34.63
N GLU A 311 6.85 30.52 -35.45
CA GLU A 311 7.60 29.28 -35.24
C GLU A 311 8.48 29.35 -33.99
N ALA A 312 9.20 30.46 -33.80
CA ALA A 312 10.02 30.69 -32.61
C ALA A 312 9.17 30.76 -31.33
N ASP A 313 8.02 31.43 -31.38
CA ASP A 313 7.08 31.53 -30.26
C ASP A 313 6.49 30.16 -29.89
N ALA A 314 6.09 29.37 -30.89
CA ALA A 314 5.61 28.01 -30.70
C ALA A 314 6.69 27.11 -30.07
N MET A 315 7.93 27.17 -30.59
CA MET A 315 9.05 26.42 -30.04
C MET A 315 9.34 26.82 -28.58
N ALA A 316 9.34 28.12 -28.27
CA ALA A 316 9.57 28.62 -26.92
C ALA A 316 8.48 28.17 -25.94
N ALA A 317 7.21 28.18 -26.37
CA ALA A 317 6.10 27.69 -25.58
C ALA A 317 6.18 26.18 -25.34
N LEU A 318 6.51 25.39 -26.37
CA LEU A 318 6.70 23.95 -26.24
C LEU A 318 7.91 23.59 -25.37
N ALA A 319 8.99 24.36 -25.43
CA ALA A 319 10.16 24.17 -24.56
C ALA A 319 9.80 24.37 -23.08
N LYS A 320 8.95 25.36 -22.74
CA LYS A 320 8.43 25.52 -21.38
C LYS A 320 7.55 24.34 -20.96
N ALA A 321 6.68 23.88 -21.86
CA ALA A 321 5.86 22.70 -21.60
C ALA A 321 6.69 21.42 -21.41
N ASN A 322 7.79 21.27 -22.16
CA ASN A 322 8.72 20.15 -22.03
C ASN A 322 9.31 20.04 -20.62
N VAL A 323 9.74 21.16 -20.02
CA VAL A 323 10.27 21.17 -18.65
C VAL A 323 9.20 20.69 -17.66
N ILE A 324 7.96 21.16 -17.79
CA ILE A 324 6.85 20.73 -16.92
C ILE A 324 6.56 19.23 -17.12
N LEU A 325 6.55 18.74 -18.36
CA LEU A 325 6.39 17.32 -18.66
C LEU A 325 7.50 16.46 -18.05
N GLU A 326 8.76 16.92 -18.11
CA GLU A 326 9.89 16.23 -17.48
C GLU A 326 9.71 16.12 -15.96
N CYS A 327 9.31 17.21 -15.30
CA CYS A 327 8.97 17.18 -13.87
C CYS A 327 7.83 16.19 -13.61
N CYS A 328 6.82 16.13 -14.49
CA CYS A 328 5.70 15.22 -14.33
C CYS A 328 6.10 13.75 -14.51
N GLU A 329 6.90 13.43 -15.52
CA GLU A 329 7.41 12.09 -15.74
C GLU A 329 8.32 11.63 -14.59
N HIS A 330 9.18 12.53 -14.09
CA HIS A 330 9.98 12.25 -12.91
C HIS A 330 9.10 11.92 -11.71
N HIS A 331 8.08 12.75 -11.45
CA HIS A 331 7.09 12.51 -10.39
C HIS A 331 6.42 11.14 -10.55
N PHE A 332 5.81 10.83 -11.72
CA PHE A 332 5.12 9.56 -11.93
C PHE A 332 6.04 8.35 -11.85
N SER A 333 7.26 8.48 -12.37
CA SER A 333 8.29 7.44 -12.28
C SER A 333 8.70 7.21 -10.84
N GLY A 334 8.91 8.28 -10.07
CA GLY A 334 9.20 8.21 -8.65
C GLY A 334 8.09 7.52 -7.86
N VAL A 335 6.83 7.90 -8.06
CA VAL A 335 5.67 7.24 -7.46
C VAL A 335 5.71 5.74 -7.76
N LYS A 336 5.85 5.37 -9.03
CA LYS A 336 5.81 3.96 -9.45
C LYS A 336 6.96 3.15 -8.82
N ARG A 337 8.16 3.70 -8.81
CA ARG A 337 9.36 3.03 -8.29
C ARG A 337 9.30 2.86 -6.78
N GLN A 338 8.94 3.92 -6.06
CA GLN A 338 8.83 3.90 -4.60
C GLN A 338 7.72 2.96 -4.12
N HIS A 339 6.53 3.01 -4.73
CA HIS A 339 5.47 2.06 -4.40
C HIS A 339 5.82 0.64 -4.78
N GLY A 340 6.40 0.42 -5.97
CA GLY A 340 6.80 -0.91 -6.40
C GLY A 340 7.77 -1.55 -5.42
N PHE A 341 8.77 -0.78 -4.97
CA PHE A 341 9.72 -1.22 -3.96
C PHE A 341 9.08 -1.45 -2.59
N ARG A 342 8.20 -0.55 -2.15
CA ARG A 342 7.47 -0.69 -0.88
C ARG A 342 6.65 -1.96 -0.83
N GLU A 343 5.83 -2.22 -1.84
CA GLU A 343 4.97 -3.42 -1.88
C GLU A 343 5.81 -4.70 -1.96
N ASP A 344 6.88 -4.70 -2.75
CA ASP A 344 7.82 -5.82 -2.80
C ASP A 344 8.44 -6.11 -1.43
N LYS A 345 8.87 -5.07 -0.69
CA LYS A 345 9.43 -5.25 0.66
C LYS A 345 8.41 -5.74 1.68
N VAL A 346 7.15 -5.35 1.57
CA VAL A 346 6.08 -5.89 2.44
C VAL A 346 5.79 -7.35 2.11
N ASP A 347 5.74 -7.72 0.83
CA ASP A 347 5.41 -9.08 0.42
C ASP A 347 6.58 -10.05 0.63
N ASN A 348 7.83 -9.56 0.55
CA ASN A 348 9.06 -10.36 0.56
C ASN A 348 10.06 -9.86 1.61
N LEU A 349 9.61 -9.60 2.85
CA LEU A 349 10.51 -9.17 3.92
C LEU A 349 11.43 -10.31 4.38
N GLU A 350 12.73 -10.08 4.31
CA GLU A 350 13.76 -11.02 4.74
C GLU A 350 13.81 -11.16 6.27
N HIS A 351 14.22 -12.33 6.78
CA HIS A 351 14.16 -12.63 8.22
C HIS A 351 15.04 -11.75 9.11
N HIS A 352 16.14 -11.21 8.57
CA HIS A 352 17.06 -10.33 9.29
C HIS A 352 16.69 -8.85 9.13
N CYS A 353 15.60 -8.56 8.41
CA CYS A 353 15.12 -7.22 8.13
C CYS A 353 13.96 -6.85 9.05
N VAL A 354 13.90 -5.56 9.40
CA VAL A 354 12.78 -4.93 10.08
C VAL A 354 12.26 -3.83 9.19
N ASP A 355 10.98 -3.84 8.91
CA ASP A 355 10.28 -2.81 8.15
C ASP A 355 9.43 -1.96 9.09
N ILE A 356 9.68 -0.65 9.13
CA ILE A 356 8.88 0.29 9.90
C ILE A 356 8.35 1.37 8.96
N GLN A 357 7.03 1.50 8.89
CA GLN A 357 6.38 2.63 8.27
C GLN A 357 5.81 3.57 9.34
N LEU A 358 6.10 4.86 9.25
CA LEU A 358 5.56 5.87 10.16
C LEU A 358 4.84 6.99 9.40
N ASP A 359 3.78 7.52 10.01
CA ASP A 359 3.01 8.64 9.47
C ASP A 359 2.24 9.37 10.58
N PHE A 360 1.96 10.65 10.40
CA PHE A 360 1.09 11.40 11.29
C PHE A 360 -0.36 11.34 10.84
N MET A 361 -1.24 11.08 11.80
CA MET A 361 -2.67 11.22 11.61
C MET A 361 -3.08 12.70 11.72
N GLU A 362 -4.05 13.13 10.92
CA GLU A 362 -4.72 14.41 11.19
C GLU A 362 -5.33 14.38 12.61
N ASN A 363 -5.08 15.45 13.36
CA ASN A 363 -5.45 15.57 14.77
C ASN A 363 -6.95 15.28 14.97
N MET A 364 -7.23 14.48 15.98
CA MET A 364 -8.58 14.30 16.49
C MET A 364 -8.88 15.39 17.50
N THR A 365 -10.15 15.71 17.72
CA THR A 365 -10.53 16.66 18.78
C THR A 365 -11.44 15.97 19.78
N THR A 366 -11.26 16.28 21.06
CA THR A 366 -12.14 15.90 22.17
C THR A 366 -12.73 17.19 22.78
N PRO A 367 -13.92 17.17 23.37
CA PRO A 367 -14.72 15.99 23.67
C PRO A 367 -15.39 15.38 22.43
N LEU A 368 -15.63 14.07 22.47
CA LEU A 368 -16.49 13.34 21.52
C LEU A 368 -17.54 12.59 22.36
N GLY A 369 -18.80 12.54 21.93
CA GLY A 369 -19.84 11.86 22.68
C GLY A 369 -21.11 11.64 21.88
N PRO A 370 -22.15 11.03 22.50
CA PRO A 370 -23.41 10.73 21.84
C PRO A 370 -24.14 11.99 21.39
N GLU A 371 -24.07 13.02 22.22
CA GLU A 371 -24.66 14.32 21.99
C GLU A 371 -23.55 15.38 22.12
N GLU A 372 -23.40 16.24 21.11
CA GLU A 372 -22.44 17.34 21.14
C GLU A 372 -23.06 18.49 21.95
N ALA A 373 -22.59 18.70 23.17
CA ALA A 373 -23.05 19.80 24.01
C ALA A 373 -22.67 21.15 23.39
N GLN A 374 -23.50 22.18 23.60
CA GLN A 374 -23.33 23.49 22.95
C GLN A 374 -21.99 24.16 23.29
N ASP A 375 -21.44 23.88 24.46
CA ASP A 375 -20.15 24.37 24.92
C ASP A 375 -18.96 23.71 24.18
N TRP A 376 -19.13 22.49 23.65
CA TRP A 376 -18.10 21.77 22.88
C TRP A 376 -17.84 22.39 21.51
N PHE A 377 -18.79 23.20 21.00
CA PHE A 377 -18.66 23.91 19.73
C PHE A 377 -17.50 24.92 19.75
N TRP A 378 -17.16 25.48 20.91
CA TRP A 378 -16.12 26.48 21.02
C TRP A 378 -14.73 25.86 20.90
N ALA A 379 -13.88 26.42 20.04
CA ALA A 379 -12.51 25.94 19.85
C ALA A 379 -11.70 25.85 21.16
N THR A 380 -11.99 26.71 22.15
CA THR A 380 -11.34 26.71 23.47
C THR A 380 -11.79 25.57 24.40
N ALA A 381 -12.90 24.91 24.08
CA ALA A 381 -13.39 23.73 24.80
C ALA A 381 -12.82 22.43 24.23
N ARG A 382 -12.21 22.48 23.03
CA ARG A 382 -11.70 21.30 22.35
C ARG A 382 -10.21 21.11 22.61
N GLN A 383 -9.83 19.91 23.04
CA GLN A 383 -8.45 19.47 23.07
C GLN A 383 -8.16 18.74 21.76
N SER A 384 -7.07 19.08 21.09
CA SER A 384 -6.61 18.34 19.92
C SER A 384 -5.61 17.26 20.35
N ILE A 385 -5.83 16.05 19.85
CA ILE A 385 -5.02 14.87 20.10
C ILE A 385 -4.33 14.49 18.80
N THR A 386 -3.01 14.49 18.82
CA THR A 386 -2.18 14.02 17.72
C THR A 386 -1.95 12.53 17.86
N THR A 387 -1.92 11.81 16.73
CA THR A 387 -1.47 10.42 16.70
C THR A 387 -0.32 10.28 15.71
N LEU A 388 0.80 9.75 16.18
CA LEU A 388 1.86 9.22 15.32
C LEU A 388 1.69 7.70 15.23
N GLY A 389 1.42 7.21 14.02
CA GLY A 389 1.24 5.79 13.76
C GLY A 389 2.54 5.14 13.31
N PHE A 390 2.84 3.96 13.84
CA PHE A 390 3.88 3.08 13.32
C PHE A 390 3.25 1.75 12.91
N TYR A 391 3.63 1.27 11.73
CA TYR A 391 3.48 -0.11 11.31
C TYR A 391 4.85 -0.76 11.34
N ALA A 392 5.02 -1.80 12.16
CA ALA A 392 6.24 -2.59 12.23
C ALA A 392 5.98 -4.00 11.69
N HIS A 393 6.85 -4.46 10.80
CA HIS A 393 6.82 -5.78 10.18
C HIS A 393 8.21 -6.42 10.26
N TYR A 394 8.29 -7.62 10.84
CA TYR A 394 9.55 -8.32 11.08
C TYR A 394 9.32 -9.80 11.36
N TRP A 395 10.40 -10.57 11.43
CA TRP A 395 10.38 -11.99 11.77
C TRP A 395 11.05 -12.24 13.11
N LEU A 396 10.38 -12.96 14.01
CA LEU A 396 10.97 -13.37 15.28
C LEU A 396 10.77 -14.88 15.46
N ASN A 397 11.87 -15.61 15.66
CA ASN A 397 11.84 -17.07 15.81
C ASN A 397 11.07 -17.81 14.69
N GLY A 398 11.20 -17.32 13.45
CA GLY A 398 10.51 -17.88 12.27
C GLY A 398 9.02 -17.55 12.18
N VAL A 399 8.50 -16.71 13.07
CA VAL A 399 7.13 -16.22 13.04
C VAL A 399 7.12 -14.79 12.51
N GLU A 400 6.24 -14.52 11.56
CA GLU A 400 6.02 -13.19 11.02
C GLU A 400 5.18 -12.36 12.02
N HIS A 401 5.64 -11.16 12.35
CA HIS A 401 4.95 -10.22 13.23
C HIS A 401 4.59 -8.95 12.47
N ARG A 402 3.33 -8.53 12.58
CA ARG A 402 2.82 -7.26 12.06
C ARG A 402 2.17 -6.52 13.21
N GLN A 403 2.69 -5.37 13.57
CA GLN A 403 2.25 -4.62 14.74
C GLN A 403 1.99 -3.17 14.39
N TYR A 404 0.90 -2.62 14.90
CA TYR A 404 0.61 -1.21 14.83
C TYR A 404 0.77 -0.57 16.21
N PHE A 405 1.51 0.53 16.27
CA PHE A 405 1.62 1.37 17.47
C PHE A 405 1.03 2.73 17.18
N HIS A 406 0.09 3.15 18.02
CA HIS A 406 -0.58 4.44 17.93
C HIS A 406 -0.10 5.28 19.12
N PHE A 407 0.90 6.13 18.88
CA PHE A 407 1.39 7.06 19.87
C PHE A 407 0.46 8.28 19.89
N ILE A 408 -0.43 8.34 20.88
CA ILE A 408 -1.37 9.44 21.05
C ILE A 408 -0.81 10.45 22.04
N SER A 409 -0.94 11.74 21.74
CA SER A 409 -0.40 12.82 22.56
C SER A 409 -1.27 14.07 22.46
N ASP A 410 -1.21 14.91 23.49
CA ASP A 410 -1.73 16.27 23.49
C ASP A 410 -0.76 17.29 22.85
N ILE A 411 0.45 16.84 22.47
CA ILE A 411 1.38 17.61 21.65
C ILE A 411 0.79 17.78 20.25
N LEU A 412 0.40 19.01 19.90
CA LEU A 412 -0.32 19.35 18.68
C LEU A 412 0.52 19.21 17.41
N ASN A 413 1.82 19.40 17.55
CA ASN A 413 2.70 19.58 16.41
C ASN A 413 3.13 18.23 15.84
N HIS A 414 3.05 18.14 14.52
CA HIS A 414 3.71 17.10 13.76
C HIS A 414 5.16 17.54 13.54
N ASP A 415 6.01 17.37 14.56
CA ASP A 415 7.43 17.74 14.50
C ASP A 415 8.37 16.54 14.58
N SER A 416 9.63 16.78 14.18
CA SER A 416 10.67 15.75 14.20
C SER A 416 11.01 15.30 15.61
N ALA A 417 10.95 16.18 16.61
CA ALA A 417 11.33 15.85 17.97
C ALA A 417 10.39 14.79 18.57
N PHE A 418 9.07 14.94 18.35
CA PHE A 418 8.09 13.92 18.72
C PHE A 418 8.38 12.62 17.95
N ALA A 419 8.54 12.68 16.63
CA ALA A 419 8.82 11.49 15.82
C ALA A 419 10.07 10.73 16.28
N VAL A 420 11.16 11.42 16.59
CA VAL A 420 12.43 10.84 17.07
C VAL A 420 12.25 10.14 18.41
N GLN A 421 11.60 10.79 19.38
CA GLN A 421 11.42 10.21 20.72
C GLN A 421 10.48 9.00 20.68
N ALA A 422 9.36 9.10 19.96
CA ALA A 422 8.42 8.00 19.80
C ALA A 422 9.05 6.82 19.03
N PHE A 423 9.90 7.10 18.03
CA PHE A 423 10.65 6.06 17.33
C PHE A 423 11.64 5.33 18.24
N GLY A 424 12.32 6.06 19.13
CA GLY A 424 13.17 5.47 20.17
C GLY A 424 12.39 4.52 21.10
N ASP A 425 11.24 4.97 21.62
CA ASP A 425 10.36 4.16 22.48
C ASP A 425 9.83 2.92 21.74
N LEU A 426 9.43 3.06 20.47
CA LEU A 426 9.03 1.94 19.62
C LEU A 426 10.13 0.87 19.53
N LEU A 427 11.37 1.26 19.23
CA LEU A 427 12.47 0.30 19.06
C LEU A 427 12.79 -0.47 20.34
N LEU A 428 12.54 0.12 21.52
CA LEU A 428 12.64 -0.56 22.81
C LEU A 428 11.48 -1.56 22.97
N ARG A 429 10.24 -1.15 22.69
CA ARG A 429 9.04 -1.98 22.82
C ARG A 429 9.01 -3.18 21.88
N LEU A 430 9.57 -3.05 20.67
CA LEU A 430 9.60 -4.15 19.71
C LEU A 430 10.45 -5.34 20.19
N GLY A 431 11.36 -5.15 21.17
CA GLY A 431 12.15 -6.25 21.74
C GLY A 431 12.99 -7.00 20.71
N LEU A 432 13.43 -6.32 19.65
CA LEU A 432 14.17 -6.91 18.53
C LEU A 432 15.51 -7.49 19.01
N SER A 433 15.83 -8.71 18.57
CA SER A 433 17.09 -9.40 18.84
C SER A 433 18.19 -9.03 17.83
N ASP A 434 19.43 -9.41 18.13
CA ASP A 434 20.63 -9.15 17.31
C ASP A 434 20.60 -9.79 15.92
N GLN A 435 19.66 -10.72 15.66
CA GLN A 435 19.44 -11.28 14.32
C GLN A 435 18.97 -10.22 13.32
N HIS A 436 18.38 -9.12 13.80
CA HIS A 436 17.85 -8.05 12.96
C HIS A 436 18.97 -7.06 12.64
N THR A 437 19.61 -7.25 11.50
CA THR A 437 20.79 -6.47 11.11
C THR A 437 20.46 -5.31 10.17
N VAL A 438 19.28 -5.33 9.56
CA VAL A 438 18.84 -4.33 8.57
C VAL A 438 17.50 -3.72 9.00
N LEU A 439 17.45 -2.39 9.01
CA LEU A 439 16.23 -1.64 9.28
C LEU A 439 15.82 -0.85 8.03
N HIS A 440 14.60 -1.03 7.56
CA HIS A 440 13.95 -0.20 6.56
C HIS A 440 12.94 0.73 7.23
N VAL A 441 13.10 2.03 7.06
CA VAL A 441 12.17 3.05 7.55
C VAL A 441 11.49 3.71 6.36
N PHE A 442 10.17 3.59 6.24
CA PHE A 442 9.37 4.26 5.23
C PHE A 442 8.57 5.41 5.85
N ALA A 443 8.80 6.62 5.38
CA ALA A 443 8.12 7.82 5.85
C ALA A 443 7.60 8.64 4.68
N ASP A 444 6.68 9.57 4.93
CA ASP A 444 6.32 10.56 3.93
C ASP A 444 7.42 11.63 3.78
N CYS A 445 7.29 12.48 2.75
CA CYS A 445 8.21 13.60 2.52
C CYS A 445 7.94 14.82 3.44
N GLY A 446 7.13 14.67 4.48
CA GLY A 446 6.78 15.74 5.40
C GLY A 446 8.02 16.27 6.12
N PRO A 447 8.07 17.57 6.45
CA PRO A 447 9.24 18.19 7.07
C PRO A 447 9.59 17.62 8.45
N HIS A 448 8.70 16.84 9.05
CA HIS A 448 8.95 16.15 10.32
C HIS A 448 9.73 14.84 10.17
N PHE A 449 9.63 14.11 9.04
CA PHE A 449 10.44 12.93 8.77
C PHE A 449 11.59 13.23 7.80
N ARG A 450 11.36 14.08 6.81
CA ARG A 450 12.38 14.58 5.88
C ARG A 450 13.13 15.74 6.50
N SER A 451 13.82 15.45 7.61
CA SER A 451 14.61 16.42 8.35
C SER A 451 15.97 15.85 8.73
N TYR A 452 16.93 16.76 8.89
CA TYR A 452 18.27 16.40 9.37
C TYR A 452 18.27 15.92 10.84
N GLU A 453 17.22 16.24 11.60
CA GLU A 453 17.01 15.76 12.98
C GLU A 453 16.60 14.29 12.99
N PHE A 454 15.58 13.93 12.20
CA PHE A 454 15.16 12.54 12.06
C PHE A 454 16.25 11.68 11.41
N LEU A 455 16.96 12.21 10.41
CA LEU A 455 18.12 11.53 9.82
C LEU A 455 19.21 11.24 10.86
N TRP A 456 19.51 12.20 11.75
CA TRP A 456 20.49 11.98 12.82
C TRP A 456 20.05 10.90 13.80
N CYS A 457 18.76 10.84 14.15
CA CYS A 457 18.22 9.73 14.93
C CYS A 457 18.52 8.36 14.29
N LEU A 458 18.36 8.24 12.97
CA LEU A 458 18.68 6.99 12.27
C LEU A 458 20.18 6.69 12.23
N VAL A 459 21.04 7.70 12.23
CA VAL A 459 22.49 7.52 12.40
C VAL A 459 22.80 6.90 13.77
N GLU A 460 22.19 7.40 14.84
CA GLU A 460 22.38 6.85 16.19
C GLU A 460 21.80 5.44 16.33
N VAL A 461 20.65 5.17 15.70
CA VAL A 461 20.08 3.82 15.62
C VAL A 461 20.98 2.87 14.83
N CYS A 462 21.62 3.37 13.76
CA CYS A 462 22.59 2.59 13.00
C CYS A 462 23.84 2.25 13.84
N LYS A 463 24.36 3.21 14.60
CA LYS A 463 25.52 3.00 15.48
C LYS A 463 25.23 1.99 16.59
N SER A 464 24.06 2.09 17.22
CA SER A 464 23.73 1.32 18.42
C SER A 464 23.11 -0.04 18.11
N LYS A 465 22.16 -0.12 17.17
CA LYS A 465 21.29 -1.30 17.02
C LYS A 465 21.42 -2.01 15.67
N PHE A 466 21.31 -1.28 14.55
CA PHE A 466 21.29 -1.90 13.22
C PHE A 466 22.55 -1.58 12.41
N PRO A 467 23.38 -2.57 12.02
CA PRO A 467 24.51 -2.33 11.13
C PRO A 467 24.15 -1.60 9.84
N THR A 468 22.94 -1.78 9.30
CA THR A 468 22.45 -1.04 8.14
C THR A 468 21.05 -0.50 8.38
N VAL A 469 20.84 0.78 8.05
CA VAL A 469 19.53 1.44 8.10
C VAL A 469 19.25 2.08 6.74
N PHE A 470 18.06 1.86 6.21
CA PHE A 470 17.55 2.56 5.03
C PHE A 470 16.43 3.51 5.44
N LEU A 471 16.50 4.75 4.96
CA LEU A 471 15.41 5.72 5.03
C LEU A 471 14.84 5.91 3.64
N HIS A 472 13.59 5.50 3.47
CA HIS A 472 12.83 5.59 2.24
C HIS A 472 11.75 6.67 2.38
N PHE A 473 11.76 7.66 1.49
CA PHE A 473 10.68 8.63 1.42
C PHE A 473 9.67 8.21 0.36
N LEU A 474 8.42 8.06 0.79
CA LEU A 474 7.28 7.92 -0.10
C LEU A 474 7.00 9.26 -0.77
N LEU A 475 6.84 9.26 -2.10
CA LEU A 475 6.65 10.49 -2.87
C LEU A 475 5.47 11.33 -2.35
N GLU A 476 5.55 12.65 -2.52
CA GLU A 476 4.64 13.62 -1.92
C GLU A 476 3.17 13.30 -2.23
N HIS A 477 2.36 13.11 -1.18
CA HIS A 477 0.94 12.73 -1.24
C HIS A 477 0.63 11.44 -2.02
N HIS A 478 1.65 10.63 -2.28
CA HIS A 478 1.49 9.29 -2.84
C HIS A 478 1.74 8.21 -1.81
N GLY A 479 2.38 8.52 -0.68
CA GLY A 479 2.66 7.58 0.40
C GLY A 479 1.48 7.01 1.19
N LYS A 480 0.25 6.95 0.61
CA LYS A 480 -0.87 6.27 1.27
C LYS A 480 -0.46 4.82 1.52
N GLY A 481 -0.24 4.47 2.78
CA GLY A 481 0.33 3.19 3.16
C GLY A 481 -0.47 2.47 4.22
N ARG A 482 0.21 1.65 5.01
CA ARG A 482 -0.44 0.80 6.01
C ARG A 482 -1.07 1.64 7.13
N ASN A 483 -0.48 2.78 7.45
CA ASN A 483 -0.96 3.69 8.51
C ASN A 483 -2.29 4.37 8.16
N ASP A 484 -2.52 4.85 6.92
CA ASP A 484 -3.79 5.51 6.56
C ASP A 484 -5.01 4.62 6.79
N GLY A 485 -4.89 3.34 6.45
CA GLY A 485 -5.95 2.35 6.66
C GLY A 485 -6.27 2.19 8.14
N GLN A 486 -5.24 2.21 8.99
CA GLN A 486 -5.41 2.12 10.44
C GLN A 486 -5.88 3.42 11.06
N PHE A 487 -5.49 4.59 10.57
CA PHE A 487 -6.06 5.86 11.03
C PHE A 487 -7.56 5.94 10.77
N GLY A 488 -8.01 5.45 9.61
CA GLY A 488 -9.43 5.31 9.32
C GLY A 488 -10.15 4.33 10.28
N LEU A 489 -9.47 3.29 10.71
CA LEU A 489 -9.98 2.32 11.68
C LEU A 489 -10.02 2.91 13.10
N GLN A 490 -8.96 3.60 13.51
CA GLN A 490 -8.85 4.32 14.79
C GLN A 490 -9.96 5.36 14.96
N ARG A 491 -10.24 6.17 13.93
CA ARG A 491 -11.38 7.10 13.96
C ARG A 491 -12.69 6.37 14.17
N ARG A 492 -12.88 5.22 13.52
CA ARG A 492 -14.09 4.42 13.69
C ARG A 492 -14.21 3.90 15.12
N TRP A 493 -13.13 3.37 15.71
CA TRP A 493 -13.13 2.92 17.10
C TRP A 493 -13.57 4.03 18.05
N ALA A 494 -12.98 5.22 17.92
CA ALA A 494 -13.35 6.36 18.76
C ALA A 494 -14.81 6.79 18.53
N VAL A 495 -15.28 6.87 17.28
CA VAL A 495 -16.67 7.24 16.96
C VAL A 495 -17.66 6.19 17.48
N ASP A 496 -17.36 4.91 17.33
CA ASP A 496 -18.22 3.83 17.81
C ASP A 496 -18.27 3.82 19.35
N TYR A 497 -17.14 4.02 20.03
CA TYR A 497 -17.08 4.16 21.49
C TYR A 497 -17.86 5.39 21.99
N ALA A 498 -17.71 6.51 21.27
CA ALA A 498 -18.39 7.77 21.59
C ALA A 498 -19.91 7.73 21.40
N ARG A 499 -20.49 6.64 20.87
CA ARG A 499 -21.95 6.49 20.80
C ARG A 499 -22.61 6.28 22.15
N ASP A 500 -21.87 5.73 23.10
CA ASP A 500 -22.39 5.37 24.43
C ASP A 500 -21.56 5.99 25.56
N HIS A 501 -20.45 6.66 25.25
CA HIS A 501 -19.51 7.24 26.20
C HIS A 501 -19.06 8.63 25.75
N VAL A 502 -18.64 9.47 26.68
CA VAL A 502 -17.94 10.72 26.37
C VAL A 502 -16.44 10.48 26.42
N ILE A 503 -15.73 10.80 25.33
CA ILE A 503 -14.27 10.82 25.25
C ILE A 503 -13.82 12.23 25.55
N SER A 504 -13.44 12.52 26.80
CA SER A 504 -13.12 13.87 27.25
C SER A 504 -11.67 14.23 27.00
N ASP A 505 -10.72 13.32 27.17
CA ASP A 505 -9.29 13.64 27.12
C ASP A 505 -8.45 12.55 26.43
N VAL A 506 -7.13 12.64 26.54
CA VAL A 506 -6.19 11.65 25.98
C VAL A 506 -6.30 10.27 26.67
N SER A 507 -6.64 10.24 27.96
CA SER A 507 -6.84 9.00 28.71
C SER A 507 -8.11 8.27 28.25
N ASP A 508 -9.22 8.99 28.10
CA ASP A 508 -10.46 8.43 27.56
C ASP A 508 -10.25 7.98 26.10
N MET A 509 -9.50 8.76 25.31
CA MET A 509 -9.15 8.38 23.95
C MET A 509 -8.35 7.07 23.95
N LYS A 510 -7.37 6.91 24.85
CA LYS A 510 -6.64 5.64 25.01
C LYS A 510 -7.61 4.48 25.23
N GLY A 511 -8.53 4.62 26.20
CA GLY A 511 -9.51 3.59 26.54
C GLY A 511 -10.40 3.21 25.36
N ALA A 512 -10.91 4.21 24.64
CA ALA A 512 -11.73 4.01 23.44
C ALA A 512 -10.99 3.23 22.35
N LEU A 513 -9.73 3.58 22.10
CA LEU A 513 -8.90 2.94 21.08
C LEU A 513 -8.47 1.54 21.49
N GLU A 514 -8.16 1.30 22.76
CA GLU A 514 -7.84 -0.04 23.28
C GLU A 514 -9.03 -0.99 23.18
N ALA A 515 -10.24 -0.53 23.50
CA ALA A 515 -11.46 -1.32 23.33
C ALA A 515 -11.68 -1.73 21.86
N GLY A 516 -11.53 -0.78 20.93
CA GLY A 516 -11.63 -1.04 19.49
C GLY A 516 -10.53 -1.96 18.95
N ALA A 517 -9.30 -1.78 19.43
CA ALA A 517 -8.16 -2.63 19.11
C ALA A 517 -8.37 -4.07 19.59
N MET A 518 -8.80 -4.27 20.85
CA MET A 518 -9.12 -5.58 21.41
C MET A 518 -10.21 -6.30 20.60
N MET A 519 -11.30 -5.60 20.26
CA MET A 519 -12.36 -6.14 19.42
C MET A 519 -11.81 -6.57 18.05
N THR A 520 -10.99 -5.73 17.43
CA THR A 520 -10.38 -6.05 16.12
C THR A 520 -9.46 -7.27 16.20
N MET A 521 -8.59 -7.36 17.21
CA MET A 521 -7.70 -8.51 17.42
C MET A 521 -8.47 -9.78 17.76
N SER A 522 -9.63 -9.70 18.44
CA SER A 522 -10.46 -10.89 18.68
C SER A 522 -11.03 -11.50 17.40
N LEU A 523 -11.24 -10.67 16.36
CA LEU A 523 -11.72 -11.11 15.05
C LEU A 523 -10.59 -11.69 14.18
N ASP A 524 -9.36 -11.21 14.36
CA ASP A 524 -8.15 -11.66 13.65
C ASP A 524 -6.94 -11.70 14.60
N PRO A 525 -6.78 -12.78 15.39
CA PRO A 525 -5.82 -12.81 16.49
C PRO A 525 -4.36 -12.86 16.00
N PRO A 526 -3.46 -12.09 16.63
CA PRO A 526 -2.02 -12.21 16.38
C PRO A 526 -1.46 -13.61 16.68
N PRO A 527 -0.43 -14.09 15.96
CA PRO A 527 0.29 -13.39 14.88
C PRO A 527 -0.37 -13.53 13.49
N ALA A 528 -1.48 -14.27 13.38
CA ALA A 528 -2.17 -14.46 12.11
C ALA A 528 -2.77 -13.14 11.57
N GLY A 529 -3.29 -12.32 12.48
CA GLY A 529 -3.63 -10.91 12.26
C GLY A 529 -2.59 -9.95 12.85
N PRO A 530 -2.74 -8.64 12.63
CA PRO A 530 -1.88 -7.64 13.24
C PRO A 530 -2.20 -7.43 14.72
N SER A 531 -1.19 -7.14 15.54
CA SER A 531 -1.40 -6.61 16.89
C SER A 531 -1.52 -5.09 16.87
N TYR A 532 -2.25 -4.54 17.83
CA TYR A 532 -2.49 -3.10 17.96
C TYR A 532 -2.14 -2.65 19.37
N HIS A 533 -1.32 -1.60 19.47
CA HIS A 533 -0.82 -1.07 20.72
C HIS A 533 -1.11 0.42 20.78
N ILE A 534 -1.84 0.86 21.81
CA ILE A 534 -2.14 2.27 22.03
C ILE A 534 -1.22 2.80 23.13
N VAL A 535 -0.39 3.78 22.78
CA VAL A 535 0.62 4.33 23.69
C VAL A 535 0.29 5.80 23.91
N VAL A 536 0.01 6.16 25.16
CA VAL A 536 -0.04 7.59 25.53
C VAL A 536 1.39 8.09 25.62
N PHE A 537 1.73 9.01 24.74
CA PHE A 537 3.03 9.63 24.66
C PHE A 537 3.02 10.93 25.45
N THR A 538 3.49 10.83 26.70
CA THR A 538 3.69 11.96 27.61
C THR A 538 5.19 12.09 27.90
N PRO A 539 5.95 12.83 27.07
CA PRO A 539 7.37 13.02 27.32
C PRO A 539 7.58 13.87 28.59
N ALA A 540 8.61 13.54 29.37
CA ALA A 540 8.84 14.13 30.70
C ALA A 540 9.01 15.65 30.68
N ALA A 541 9.62 16.19 29.61
CA ALA A 541 9.73 17.61 29.35
C ALA A 541 10.08 17.86 27.87
N LYS A 542 9.81 19.08 27.40
CA LYS A 542 10.34 19.54 26.12
C LYS A 542 11.88 19.43 26.13
N PRO A 543 12.50 18.82 25.11
CA PRO A 543 13.96 18.77 25.03
C PRO A 543 14.52 20.21 24.93
N LYS A 544 15.53 20.54 25.74
CA LYS A 544 16.20 21.85 25.67
C LYS A 544 16.99 22.02 24.36
N PHE A 545 17.52 20.92 23.86
CA PHE A 545 18.33 20.86 22.65
C PHE A 545 17.85 19.72 21.75
N VAL A 546 18.01 19.91 20.45
CA VAL A 546 17.82 18.86 19.43
C VAL A 546 19.14 18.65 18.71
N ASP A 547 19.42 17.38 18.42
CA ASP A 547 20.61 16.97 17.66
C ASP A 547 20.19 16.70 16.22
N LYS A 548 20.91 17.27 15.26
CA LYS A 548 20.66 17.08 13.83
C LYS A 548 21.96 16.89 13.06
N LEU A 549 21.85 16.37 11.85
CA LEU A 549 22.98 16.33 10.92
C LEU A 549 23.40 17.75 10.52
N ASP A 550 24.70 18.04 10.57
CA ASP A 550 25.26 19.31 10.09
C ASP A 550 25.29 19.34 8.56
N ASN A 551 24.28 19.95 7.97
CA ASN A 551 24.17 20.12 6.53
C ASN A 551 25.19 21.12 5.94
N SER A 552 25.98 21.84 6.75
CA SER A 552 27.11 22.63 6.24
C SER A 552 28.36 21.80 5.96
N LYS A 553 28.36 20.53 6.38
CA LYS A 553 29.46 19.57 6.25
C LYS A 553 29.12 18.40 5.31
N THR A 554 27.94 18.43 4.70
CA THR A 554 27.48 17.39 3.76
C THR A 554 26.92 18.04 2.51
N ASP A 555 27.06 17.36 1.37
CA ASP A 555 26.44 17.79 0.11
C ASP A 555 24.99 17.29 -0.01
N LEU A 556 24.45 16.71 1.06
CA LEU A 556 23.10 16.15 1.07
C LEU A 556 22.06 17.26 1.06
N GLN A 557 21.31 17.32 -0.04
CA GLN A 557 20.06 18.06 -0.11
C GLN A 557 18.89 17.10 0.15
N ILE A 558 18.46 17.00 1.42
CA ILE A 558 17.48 16.00 1.85
C ILE A 558 16.11 16.13 1.13
N GLU A 559 15.81 17.31 0.59
CA GLU A 559 14.60 17.59 -0.18
C GLU A 559 14.56 16.88 -1.54
N TYR A 560 15.71 16.49 -2.09
CA TYR A 560 15.83 15.88 -3.42
C TYR A 560 16.15 14.38 -3.38
N THR A 561 16.21 13.77 -2.20
CA THR A 561 16.41 12.31 -2.05
C THR A 561 15.11 11.60 -1.67
N TYR A 562 14.93 10.38 -2.18
CA TYR A 562 13.90 9.45 -1.73
C TYR A 562 14.46 8.17 -1.12
N CYS A 563 15.78 8.00 -1.05
CA CYS A 563 16.39 6.85 -0.41
C CYS A 563 17.80 7.14 0.07
N LEU A 564 18.00 7.01 1.39
CA LEU A 564 19.30 7.05 2.03
C LEU A 564 19.62 5.68 2.62
N ARG A 565 20.85 5.23 2.46
CA ARG A 565 21.40 4.08 3.19
C ARG A 565 22.44 4.59 4.17
N ILE A 566 22.33 4.19 5.42
CA ILE A 566 23.24 4.48 6.51
C ILE A 566 23.88 3.14 6.89
N GLN A 567 25.19 3.05 6.81
CA GLN A 567 25.93 1.82 7.09
C GLN A 567 26.94 2.06 8.20
N ARG A 568 26.87 1.28 9.27
CA ARG A 568 27.80 1.34 10.40
C ARG A 568 29.22 1.13 9.90
N HIS A 569 30.12 2.02 10.32
CA HIS A 569 31.53 1.85 10.02
C HIS A 569 32.10 0.67 10.83
N PRO A 570 33.03 -0.14 10.27
CA PRO A 570 33.61 -1.28 10.99
C PRO A 570 34.34 -0.87 12.29
N VAL A 571 34.96 0.31 12.26
CA VAL A 571 35.62 0.90 13.43
C VAL A 571 34.60 1.69 14.26
N PRO A 572 34.35 1.34 15.53
CA PRO A 572 33.32 1.95 16.37
C PRO A 572 33.41 3.47 16.55
N MET A 573 34.61 4.04 16.39
CA MET A 573 34.87 5.47 16.55
C MET A 573 34.48 6.32 15.32
N TYR A 574 34.25 5.70 14.16
CA TYR A 574 33.92 6.42 12.93
C TYR A 574 32.42 6.32 12.61
N VAL A 575 31.91 7.41 12.04
CA VAL A 575 30.50 7.56 11.74
C VAL A 575 30.10 6.68 10.57
N ALA A 576 28.83 6.27 10.57
CA ALA A 576 28.20 5.54 9.49
C ALA A 576 28.41 6.24 8.13
N VAL A 577 28.72 5.46 7.10
CA VAL A 577 28.74 5.94 5.71
C VAL A 577 27.28 6.13 5.29
N ILE A 578 26.94 7.34 4.86
CA ILE A 578 25.62 7.64 4.31
C ILE A 578 25.73 7.78 2.80
N LYS A 579 24.94 6.97 2.08
CA LYS A 579 24.84 6.98 0.62
C LYS A 579 23.44 7.41 0.19
N ASP A 580 23.36 8.36 -0.74
CA ASP A 580 22.15 8.78 -1.41
C ASP A 580 21.95 8.00 -2.72
N PHE A 581 20.83 7.31 -2.85
CA PHE A 581 20.48 6.53 -4.03
C PHE A 581 19.48 7.24 -4.94
N VAL A 582 18.97 8.40 -4.51
CA VAL A 582 17.83 9.13 -5.07
C VAL A 582 16.53 8.33 -5.02
N TYR A 583 16.53 7.04 -5.35
CA TYR A 583 15.38 6.14 -5.37
C TYR A 583 15.67 4.81 -4.68
N SER A 584 14.63 4.23 -4.06
CA SER A 584 14.76 3.02 -3.23
C SER A 584 15.12 1.77 -4.01
N ASP A 585 14.62 1.63 -5.24
CA ASP A 585 14.94 0.49 -6.11
C ASP A 585 16.39 0.48 -6.61
N ARG A 586 17.17 1.54 -6.35
CA ARG A 586 18.62 1.58 -6.63
C ARG A 586 19.47 1.15 -5.44
N SER A 587 18.88 1.01 -4.25
CA SER A 587 19.62 0.76 -3.01
C SER A 587 20.25 -0.63 -2.94
N THR A 588 19.89 -1.52 -3.85
CA THR A 588 20.45 -2.87 -4.01
C THR A 588 21.82 -2.89 -4.69
N ASP A 589 22.20 -1.81 -5.37
CA ASP A 589 23.47 -1.70 -6.09
C ASP A 589 24.36 -0.66 -5.42
N GLU A 590 25.31 -1.13 -4.59
CA GLU A 590 26.14 -0.25 -3.76
C GLU A 590 26.96 0.78 -4.52
N GLN A 591 27.22 0.55 -5.82
CA GLN A 591 27.99 1.44 -6.68
C GLN A 591 27.17 2.64 -7.16
N LYS A 592 25.84 2.57 -7.09
CA LYS A 592 24.93 3.65 -7.53
C LYS A 592 24.69 4.73 -6.49
N GLY A 593 25.09 4.50 -5.23
CA GLY A 593 24.91 5.44 -4.14
C GLY A 593 26.02 6.50 -4.12
N VAL A 594 25.64 7.77 -3.99
CA VAL A 594 26.59 8.88 -3.84
C VAL A 594 26.86 9.09 -2.35
N SER A 595 28.12 9.07 -1.93
CA SER A 595 28.50 9.40 -0.55
C SER A 595 28.20 10.87 -0.27
N ILE A 596 27.59 11.17 0.87
CA ILE A 596 27.20 12.55 1.22
C ILE A 596 28.27 13.33 2.00
N GLY A 597 29.47 12.75 2.19
CA GLY A 597 30.57 13.36 2.92
C GLY A 597 30.57 13.05 4.43
N ASN A 598 31.13 13.96 5.22
CA ASN A 598 31.36 13.75 6.65
C ASN A 598 30.08 13.92 7.47
N VAL A 599 29.71 12.90 8.21
CA VAL A 599 28.49 12.87 9.01
C VAL A 599 28.78 13.47 10.39
N VAL A 600 28.54 14.77 10.55
CA VAL A 600 28.81 15.53 11.78
C VAL A 600 27.50 15.91 12.47
N MET A 601 27.45 15.75 13.80
CA MET A 601 26.32 16.19 14.62
C MET A 601 26.39 17.70 14.86
N LYS A 602 25.25 18.37 14.76
CA LYS A 602 25.06 19.75 15.21
C LYS A 602 23.95 19.80 16.25
N ARG A 603 24.33 20.13 17.49
CA ARG A 603 23.41 20.39 18.58
C ARG A 603 22.91 21.83 18.49
N GLN A 604 21.60 22.03 18.60
CA GLN A 604 20.98 23.35 18.59
C GLN A 604 19.85 23.44 19.63
N PRO A 605 19.53 24.63 20.15
CA PRO A 605 18.38 24.81 21.02
C PRO A 605 17.08 24.35 20.32
N ALA A 606 16.19 23.67 21.05
CA ALA A 606 14.89 23.31 20.53
C ALA A 606 14.06 24.58 20.30
N LYS A 607 13.35 24.67 19.16
CA LYS A 607 12.54 25.86 18.84
C LYS A 607 11.37 25.97 19.81
N GLU A 608 10.96 27.18 20.15
CA GLU A 608 9.81 27.38 21.03
C GLU A 608 8.55 26.72 20.45
N GLU A 609 8.40 26.84 19.13
CA GLU A 609 7.29 26.28 18.37
C GLU A 609 7.28 24.76 18.29
N SER A 610 8.38 24.06 18.52
CA SER A 610 8.50 22.60 18.29
C SER A 610 8.08 21.76 19.49
N TRP A 611 7.02 22.17 20.21
CA TRP A 611 6.41 21.41 21.32
C TRP A 611 5.14 22.08 21.87
N ARG A 612 4.17 22.41 21.02
CA ARG A 612 2.93 23.06 21.46
C ARG A 612 1.98 22.00 22.01
N VAL A 613 1.58 22.15 23.27
CA VAL A 613 0.56 21.30 23.91
C VAL A 613 -0.82 21.91 23.65
N SER A 614 -1.82 21.07 23.45
CA SER A 614 -3.21 21.50 23.34
C SER A 614 -3.68 22.11 24.65
N TYR A 615 -4.32 23.28 24.59
CA TYR A 615 -4.87 23.94 25.78
C TYR A 615 -6.39 23.71 25.87
N ARG A 616 -6.89 23.50 27.10
CA ARG A 616 -8.32 23.57 27.45
C ARG A 616 -8.52 24.64 28.51
N LYS A 617 -9.56 25.47 28.34
CA LYS A 617 -9.88 26.61 29.23
C LYS A 617 -10.16 26.22 30.69
N THR A 618 -10.46 24.94 30.96
CA THR A 618 -10.74 24.43 32.30
C THR A 618 -9.49 24.21 33.16
N GLU A 619 -8.29 24.25 32.57
CA GLU A 619 -7.06 24.32 33.35
C GLU A 619 -6.80 25.79 33.75
N PRO A 620 -6.51 26.07 35.05
CA PRO A 620 -6.13 27.41 35.46
C PRO A 620 -4.93 27.83 34.60
N GLU A 621 -5.03 29.00 33.96
CA GLU A 621 -3.92 29.58 33.23
C GLU A 621 -2.68 29.55 34.12
N LYS A 622 -1.72 28.67 33.81
CA LYS A 622 -0.51 28.50 34.62
C LYS A 622 0.36 29.75 34.62
N ASP A 623 0.09 30.71 33.75
CA ASP A 623 0.69 32.04 33.75
C ASP A 623 -0.35 33.06 33.30
N ASN A 624 -0.37 34.23 33.97
CA ASN A 624 -1.16 35.39 33.54
C ASN A 624 -0.95 35.60 32.03
N LEU A 625 -2.02 35.46 31.24
CA LEU A 625 -2.06 35.77 29.82
C LEU A 625 -1.18 36.98 29.50
N ASN A 626 -0.08 36.77 28.78
CA ASN A 626 0.82 37.85 28.42
C ASN A 626 0.03 38.88 27.60
N VAL A 627 -0.31 40.01 28.23
CA VAL A 627 -1.14 41.07 27.66
C VAL A 627 -0.58 41.53 26.31
N GLY A 628 0.75 41.50 26.14
CA GLY A 628 1.41 41.82 24.86
C GLY A 628 1.13 40.82 23.73
N VAL A 629 0.87 39.54 24.02
CA VAL A 629 0.46 38.54 23.00
C VAL A 629 -0.99 38.76 22.58
N LEU A 630 -1.89 39.05 23.53
CA LEU A 630 -3.27 39.41 23.23
C LEU A 630 -3.36 40.69 22.41
N GLN A 631 -2.61 41.72 22.82
CA GLN A 631 -2.55 42.99 22.10
C GLN A 631 -2.06 42.80 20.67
N ARG A 632 -0.97 42.04 20.46
CA ARG A 632 -0.46 41.72 19.12
C ARG A 632 -1.46 40.94 18.25
N ARG A 633 -2.24 40.01 18.83
CA ARG A 633 -3.30 39.31 18.10
C ARG A 633 -4.45 40.25 17.72
N LEU A 634 -4.84 41.14 18.63
CA LEU A 634 -5.85 42.17 18.40
C LEU A 634 -5.41 43.14 17.30
N ASP A 635 -4.16 43.58 17.32
CA ASP A 635 -3.60 44.48 16.31
C ASP A 635 -3.48 43.76 14.96
N HIS A 636 -3.05 42.50 14.94
CA HIS A 636 -3.03 41.71 13.71
C HIS A 636 -4.43 41.50 13.12
N GLN A 637 -5.45 41.28 13.95
CA GLN A 637 -6.84 41.22 13.49
C GLN A 637 -7.35 42.57 12.97
N LYS A 638 -7.03 43.68 13.64
CA LYS A 638 -7.35 45.04 13.14
C LYS A 638 -6.68 45.29 11.78
N HIS A 639 -5.41 44.94 11.63
CA HIS A 639 -4.67 45.08 10.37
C HIS A 639 -5.18 44.13 9.28
N ALA A 640 -5.57 42.90 9.61
CA ALA A 640 -6.18 41.98 8.65
C ALA A 640 -7.57 42.47 8.19
N LYS A 641 -8.35 43.08 9.09
CA LYS A 641 -9.64 43.69 8.76
C LYS A 641 -9.46 44.92 7.87
N LEU A 642 -8.46 45.76 8.15
CA LEU A 642 -8.06 46.88 7.30
C LEU A 642 -7.51 46.41 5.94
N ALA A 643 -6.72 45.35 5.90
CA ALA A 643 -6.21 44.77 4.67
C ALA A 643 -7.32 44.13 3.81
N ASN A 644 -8.32 43.51 4.44
CA ASN A 644 -9.50 43.00 3.74
C ASN A 644 -10.43 44.12 3.25
N LEU A 645 -10.51 45.24 3.98
CA LEU A 645 -11.21 46.45 3.52
C LEU A 645 -10.44 47.11 2.35
N ALA A 646 -9.11 47.14 2.40
CA ALA A 646 -8.26 47.59 1.29
C ALA A 646 -8.30 46.64 0.09
N ALA A 647 -8.47 45.33 0.31
CA ALA A 647 -8.66 44.34 -0.76
C ALA A 647 -10.06 44.42 -1.39
N ARG A 648 -11.02 45.07 -0.71
CA ARG A 648 -12.33 45.46 -1.26
C ARG A 648 -12.33 46.87 -1.86
N ALA A 649 -11.21 47.59 -1.83
CA ALA A 649 -11.10 48.87 -2.51
C ALA A 649 -11.16 48.65 -4.04
N ASP A 650 -11.67 49.67 -4.72
CA ASP A 650 -11.84 49.76 -6.18
C ASP A 650 -10.68 49.09 -6.94
N PRO A 651 -10.95 48.15 -7.88
CA PRO A 651 -9.93 47.52 -8.71
C PRO A 651 -8.90 48.50 -9.32
N GLU A 652 -9.31 49.74 -9.59
CA GLU A 652 -8.43 50.82 -10.05
C GLU A 652 -7.34 51.19 -9.02
N ILE A 653 -7.69 51.28 -7.73
CA ILE A 653 -6.75 51.62 -6.65
C ILE A 653 -5.76 50.48 -6.42
N VAL A 654 -6.22 49.23 -6.49
CA VAL A 654 -5.35 48.04 -6.39
C VAL A 654 -4.37 47.97 -7.57
N LYS A 655 -4.82 48.33 -8.78
CA LYS A 655 -3.97 48.42 -9.98
C LYS A 655 -2.93 49.52 -9.82
N LEU A 656 -3.32 50.72 -9.39
CA LEU A 656 -2.43 51.86 -9.18
C LEU A 656 -1.32 51.55 -8.16
N ALA A 657 -1.67 50.93 -7.03
CA ALA A 657 -0.69 50.53 -6.00
C ALA A 657 0.30 49.45 -6.51
N ARG A 658 -0.16 48.57 -7.41
CA ARG A 658 0.68 47.53 -8.03
C ARG A 658 1.68 48.15 -9.01
N ASP A 659 1.25 49.15 -9.77
CA ASP A 659 2.08 49.86 -10.73
C ASP A 659 3.11 50.76 -10.02
N GLN A 660 2.72 51.45 -8.94
CA GLN A 660 3.66 52.19 -8.08
C GLN A 660 4.75 51.29 -7.47
N ARG A 661 4.40 50.09 -6.99
CA ARG A 661 5.39 49.10 -6.51
C ARG A 661 6.34 48.63 -7.62
N ARG A 662 5.85 48.47 -8.84
CA ARG A 662 6.69 48.10 -10.00
C ARG A 662 7.64 49.23 -10.37
N GLU A 663 7.17 50.47 -10.32
CA GLU A 663 7.98 51.64 -10.60
C GLU A 663 9.06 51.86 -9.52
N ALA A 664 8.71 51.71 -8.24
CA ALA A 664 9.67 51.78 -7.13
C ALA A 664 10.77 50.70 -7.27
N LYS A 665 10.40 49.47 -7.66
CA LYS A 665 11.38 48.40 -7.96
C LYS A 665 12.25 48.69 -9.17
N ARG A 666 11.73 49.39 -10.19
CA ARG A 666 12.54 49.83 -11.33
C ARG A 666 13.54 50.89 -10.87
N LYS A 667 13.08 51.93 -10.15
CA LYS A 667 13.93 52.99 -9.60
C LYS A 667 15.04 52.46 -8.70
N ALA A 668 14.72 51.52 -7.80
CA ALA A 668 15.69 50.86 -6.92
C ALA A 668 16.65 49.88 -7.63
N LYS A 669 16.47 49.62 -8.93
CA LYS A 669 17.39 48.82 -9.74
C LYS A 669 18.36 49.69 -10.55
N TYR A 670 18.09 51.00 -10.62
CA TYR A 670 18.91 52.00 -11.29
C TYR A 670 19.63 52.94 -10.30
N LEU A 671 19.38 52.76 -9.01
CA LEU A 671 20.24 53.14 -7.89
C LEU A 671 21.01 51.90 -7.46
#